data_AF-A0A6J5K2R3-F1
#
_entry.id   AF-A0A6J5K2R3-F1
#
_cell.length_a   1.000
_cell.length_b   1.000
_cell.length_c   1.000
_cell.angle_alpha   90.00
_cell.angle_beta   90.00
_cell.angle_gamma   90.00
#
_symmetry.space_group_name_H-M   'P 1'
#
loop_
_entity.id
_entity.type
_entity.pdbx_description
1 polymer ?
#
loop_
_entity_poly.entity_id
_entity_poly.type
_entity_poly.pdbx_seq_one_letter_code
_entity_poly.pdbx_strand_id
1 'polypeptide(L)'
;MIDTILRRRIDAPRTDAAPVSARFRGLFAATRDVGDATHAEHADYADECRLQNGATPFVLRAIAAVAVAGALGVVPTAHAQSGATSAQNPLPLSGAAYRVAQEAYAAYARGDYAGAVARTREAIRQRPDVVSLRVLLANSLAAQRRYGEASHSLGDAIAQLGPDSALTSRRKQIDALSASTRAVAHGGRQQAGDPNALSGAALIAAQQAYKAYAAKDFAATVKYANDALALRPDLLRLHLLLIDAASASGDDAGAWAADLDAVKRFGDNDELRLRRGFIGSRLAPKSAAASYEARQQGDFARAAALARDAVFYAPERIGYRLQLIDALFAANDLPAVQAAASAASAASVGRVAGVGHPADDASLMPLTLRGYALAAQGRMAEADADFARVLQANPASERDQRVARTIIADVRIAAGEPQRALDVLAPLSAKGDDTDAAIALRRARARAALTHPVASSLDPLRRPIIECLLDEYGSSCYVHPADPGFAAARAAQKASAAKDQAAALRDAREAVQAAPDDPQHRVELINALVAAGDTREADDQARYMVDAGMLDALPDMPAAYIAQRAGNGRVAYERFSMADKAGALPPGAAADAGYAAMHAHRNREAAQYFERAIDASAAPVPDSESVATPTPAQLNDLRSAHADVTRNWGFNASLNYRGAGMQPGYTSSPTPGTSNNWQGGVEAYWRPFGSLGERMFEVYARGYESFGVKNGGATGVDTLEATLGARAKPFTQIDAIVAFERIIPIGSRVNPDWLARLAYSGGFGTERRVDVPAWWTARLYAETGAYLNAGSVYATTNLQMGRTFRMDSYSPKWTVFPYLVVGADYDSSIDHSIPLGAGVGISTRYWFRDSQYDAPRSFVDLSVQYRLKITGDDRARGVFFGAVFAY
;
A
#
# COMPACT_ATOMS: atom_id res chain seq x y z
N MET A 1 1.89 32.21 -45.39
CA MET A 1 0.61 32.84 -44.99
C MET A 1 0.87 33.48 -43.63
N ILE A 2 1.23 34.78 -43.61
CA ILE A 2 0.30 35.93 -43.49
C ILE A 2 -0.38 35.89 -42.11
N ASP A 3 0.14 36.53 -41.06
CA ASP A 3 0.20 37.98 -40.71
C ASP A 3 -1.06 38.50 -39.96
N THR A 4 -0.82 39.35 -38.95
CA THR A 4 -1.79 40.24 -38.21
C THR A 4 -2.79 39.56 -37.23
N ILE A 5 -3.07 40.04 -36.01
CA ILE A 5 -3.52 41.40 -35.62
C ILE A 5 -3.07 41.80 -34.20
N LEU A 6 -2.56 43.03 -34.11
CA LEU A 6 -2.33 43.84 -32.91
C LEU A 6 -3.06 45.19 -33.10
N ARG A 7 -3.62 45.73 -32.02
CA ARG A 7 -3.88 47.17 -31.70
C ARG A 7 -5.08 47.91 -32.30
N ARG A 8 -5.76 48.65 -31.41
CA ARG A 8 -5.88 50.14 -31.28
C ARG A 8 -7.00 50.43 -30.25
N ARG A 9 -7.14 51.53 -29.52
CA ARG A 9 -6.44 52.80 -29.18
C ARG A 9 -7.24 53.36 -27.98
N ILE A 10 -6.62 53.86 -26.91
CA ILE A 10 -6.35 55.29 -26.61
C ILE A 10 -7.61 56.18 -26.65
N ASP A 11 -8.01 56.72 -25.48
CA ASP A 11 -8.09 58.18 -25.23
C ASP A 11 -8.33 58.49 -23.73
N ALA A 12 -7.46 59.34 -23.18
CA ALA A 12 -7.65 60.15 -21.97
C ALA A 12 -7.70 61.62 -22.43
N PRO A 13 -8.22 62.62 -21.65
CA PRO A 13 -7.31 63.30 -20.70
C PRO A 13 -7.93 64.09 -19.50
N ARG A 14 -7.05 64.41 -18.51
CA ARG A 14 -6.92 65.66 -17.69
C ARG A 14 -7.98 65.96 -16.58
N THR A 15 -7.69 66.55 -15.40
CA THR A 15 -6.51 67.27 -14.84
C THR A 15 -6.65 67.45 -13.30
N ASP A 16 -5.50 67.48 -12.61
CA ASP A 16 -5.05 68.28 -11.45
C ASP A 16 -5.89 68.50 -10.17
N ALA A 17 -5.32 68.12 -9.01
CA ALA A 17 -4.95 69.01 -7.90
C ALA A 17 -4.42 68.22 -6.67
N ALA A 18 -3.34 68.71 -6.06
CA ALA A 18 -2.86 68.35 -4.71
C ALA A 18 -3.06 69.56 -3.76
N PRO A 19 -2.58 69.52 -2.50
CA PRO A 19 -3.00 68.77 -1.31
C PRO A 19 -3.60 69.73 -0.24
N VAL A 20 -3.94 69.27 1.00
CA VAL A 20 -3.77 69.98 2.31
C VAL A 20 -4.60 69.35 3.47
N SER A 21 -3.83 68.93 4.50
CA SER A 21 -3.97 68.91 5.99
C SER A 21 -5.30 68.88 6.78
N ALA A 22 -5.27 68.17 7.93
CA ALA A 22 -5.28 68.69 9.32
C ALA A 22 -4.98 67.54 10.33
N ARG A 23 -3.84 67.49 11.03
CA ARG A 23 -3.49 68.02 12.38
C ARG A 23 -4.42 67.60 13.55
N PHE A 24 -3.86 67.02 14.63
CA PHE A 24 -3.53 67.74 15.89
C PHE A 24 -2.82 66.89 16.98
N ARG A 25 -1.73 67.46 17.55
CA ARG A 25 -1.09 67.37 18.90
C ARG A 25 -0.79 65.98 19.54
N GLY A 26 0.35 65.68 20.19
CA GLY A 26 1.51 66.45 20.67
C GLY A 26 1.55 66.58 22.21
N LEU A 27 2.62 66.05 22.87
CA LEU A 27 3.43 66.61 24.00
C LEU A 27 3.83 65.61 25.14
N PHE A 28 5.15 65.56 25.42
CA PHE A 28 5.93 65.53 26.72
C PHE A 28 5.51 64.58 27.87
N ALA A 29 6.33 64.08 28.80
CA ALA A 29 7.75 64.13 29.18
C ALA A 29 8.01 62.97 30.18
N ALA A 30 9.16 62.29 30.11
CA ALA A 30 10.19 62.16 31.14
C ALA A 30 9.78 62.37 32.62
N THR A 31 9.97 61.34 33.46
CA THR A 31 10.60 61.45 34.80
C THR A 31 11.21 60.12 35.22
N ARG A 32 12.50 60.16 35.57
CA ARG A 32 13.19 59.27 36.52
C ARG A 32 12.71 59.60 37.93
N ASP A 33 12.60 58.59 38.79
CA ASP A 33 12.95 58.56 40.22
C ASP A 33 12.73 57.10 40.68
N VAL A 34 13.76 56.34 41.10
CA VAL A 34 14.54 56.40 42.35
C VAL A 34 13.62 56.41 43.58
N GLY A 35 13.50 55.23 44.19
CA GLY A 35 12.91 55.00 45.50
C GLY A 35 13.69 53.88 46.18
N ASP A 36 14.61 54.30 47.03
CA ASP A 36 15.50 53.53 47.89
C ASP A 36 14.78 52.76 49.01
N ALA A 37 15.53 51.82 49.61
CA ALA A 37 15.45 51.37 51.02
C ALA A 37 14.26 50.45 51.41
N THR A 38 14.37 49.36 52.18
CA THR A 38 15.40 48.91 53.16
C THR A 38 14.98 47.53 53.75
N HIS A 39 15.95 46.84 54.38
CA HIS A 39 15.84 45.77 55.40
C HIS A 39 15.45 44.35 54.95
N ALA A 40 15.99 43.26 55.48
CA ALA A 40 17.10 42.94 56.39
C ALA A 40 17.25 41.38 56.34
N GLU A 41 18.48 40.87 56.24
CA GLU A 41 19.14 39.99 57.24
C GLU A 41 19.03 38.46 57.05
N HIS A 42 20.14 37.80 57.48
CA HIS A 42 20.54 36.37 57.46
C HIS A 42 21.29 35.93 56.17
N ALA A 43 22.63 35.89 56.09
CA ALA A 43 23.66 35.18 56.90
C ALA A 43 23.36 33.66 56.98
N ASP A 44 24.24 32.70 56.72
CA ASP A 44 25.70 32.65 56.53
C ASP A 44 26.03 31.22 56.03
N TYR A 45 27.03 31.03 55.16
CA TYR A 45 28.09 30.01 55.29
C TYR A 45 29.10 30.08 54.12
N ALA A 46 30.35 30.31 54.50
CA ALA A 46 31.60 30.29 53.71
C ALA A 46 31.93 28.87 53.18
N ASP A 47 32.80 28.63 52.18
CA ASP A 47 34.24 28.91 52.27
C ASP A 47 34.98 28.88 50.91
N GLU A 48 36.20 29.40 50.96
CA GLU A 48 37.07 29.92 49.91
C GLU A 48 37.82 28.88 49.03
N CYS A 49 38.17 29.28 47.79
CA CYS A 49 39.58 29.43 47.40
C CYS A 49 39.75 30.15 46.05
N ARG A 50 40.41 31.32 46.08
CA ARG A 50 40.96 32.05 44.93
C ARG A 50 42.24 31.36 44.44
N LEU A 51 42.48 31.39 43.13
CA LEU A 51 43.80 31.73 42.58
C LEU A 51 43.65 32.39 41.21
N GLN A 52 44.45 33.45 41.03
CA GLN A 52 44.45 34.45 39.96
C GLN A 52 45.24 33.99 38.72
N ASN A 53 45.12 34.82 37.68
CA ASN A 53 45.86 34.91 36.41
C ASN A 53 45.16 34.16 35.25
N GLY A 54 44.67 34.79 34.18
CA GLY A 54 44.99 36.08 33.58
C GLY A 54 45.46 35.85 32.14
N ALA A 55 44.52 35.71 31.19
CA ALA A 55 44.76 35.92 29.76
C ALA A 55 43.42 36.07 29.01
N THR A 56 43.24 37.23 28.41
CA THR A 56 42.13 37.62 27.52
C THR A 56 42.04 36.75 26.25
N PRO A 57 40.84 36.34 25.80
CA PRO A 57 40.65 35.79 24.46
C PRO A 57 40.20 36.92 23.52
N PHE A 58 41.11 37.37 22.67
CA PHE A 58 40.78 38.13 21.47
C PHE A 58 41.40 37.41 20.27
N VAL A 59 40.68 37.44 19.14
CA VAL A 59 40.99 36.79 17.85
C VAL A 59 40.48 35.34 17.71
N LEU A 60 39.14 35.19 17.64
CA LEU A 60 38.50 34.13 16.86
C LEU A 60 37.12 34.59 16.37
N ARG A 61 37.08 35.78 15.75
CA ARG A 61 35.91 36.30 15.03
C ARG A 61 36.38 37.10 13.82
N ALA A 62 36.71 36.38 12.75
CA ALA A 62 36.65 36.83 11.36
C ALA A 62 37.35 35.79 10.50
N ILE A 63 36.62 34.76 10.05
CA ILE A 63 36.72 34.02 8.77
C ILE A 63 35.51 33.07 8.81
N ALA A 64 34.32 33.63 8.63
CA ALA A 64 33.07 32.88 8.46
C ALA A 64 32.03 33.83 7.83
N ALA A 65 32.40 34.51 6.74
CA ALA A 65 31.49 35.42 6.05
C ALA A 65 31.98 35.78 4.65
N VAL A 66 32.14 34.81 3.74
CA VAL A 66 32.02 35.06 2.29
C VAL A 66 31.42 33.84 1.58
N ALA A 67 30.21 34.04 1.04
CA ALA A 67 29.57 33.34 -0.08
C ALA A 67 29.12 31.86 0.05
N VAL A 68 27.91 31.64 0.57
CA VAL A 68 26.89 30.77 -0.08
C VAL A 68 25.51 31.39 0.15
N ALA A 69 25.08 32.26 -0.77
CA ALA A 69 23.69 32.70 -0.85
C ALA A 69 23.28 32.64 -2.32
N GLY A 70 22.27 31.82 -2.62
CA GLY A 70 21.57 31.80 -3.90
C GLY A 70 21.83 30.57 -4.76
N ALA A 71 21.09 29.48 -4.50
CA ALA A 71 20.51 28.58 -5.50
C ALA A 71 19.87 27.36 -4.82
N LEU A 72 18.71 27.53 -4.19
CA LEU A 72 17.80 26.41 -3.89
C LEU A 72 16.51 26.63 -4.67
N GLY A 73 16.58 26.33 -5.97
CA GLY A 73 15.42 26.07 -6.79
C GLY A 73 15.15 24.58 -6.77
N VAL A 74 14.16 24.17 -5.98
CA VAL A 74 13.65 22.80 -5.94
C VAL A 74 13.00 22.49 -7.29
N VAL A 75 13.57 21.55 -8.06
CA VAL A 75 12.93 20.95 -9.22
C VAL A 75 12.42 19.57 -8.80
N PRO A 76 11.15 19.22 -9.09
CA PRO A 76 10.53 17.99 -8.62
C PRO A 76 11.16 16.76 -9.29
N THR A 77 11.53 15.78 -8.48
CA THR A 77 11.84 14.43 -8.95
C THR A 77 10.54 13.75 -9.38
N ALA A 78 10.41 13.48 -10.67
CA ALA A 78 9.35 12.65 -11.22
C ALA A 78 9.52 11.23 -10.69
N HIS A 79 8.68 10.86 -9.72
CA HIS A 79 8.59 9.50 -9.21
C HIS A 79 7.84 8.63 -10.23
N ALA A 80 8.48 7.54 -10.63
CA ALA A 80 7.83 6.49 -11.40
C ALA A 80 6.65 5.94 -10.61
N GLN A 81 5.48 5.91 -11.25
CA GLN A 81 4.25 5.37 -10.68
C GLN A 81 4.40 3.85 -10.50
N SER A 82 4.46 3.41 -9.26
CA SER A 82 4.26 2.02 -8.88
C SER A 82 2.81 1.63 -9.19
N GLY A 83 2.64 0.72 -10.14
CA GLY A 83 1.35 0.15 -10.51
C GLY A 83 0.78 -0.62 -9.31
N ALA A 84 -0.33 -0.12 -8.77
CA ALA A 84 -1.13 -0.81 -7.78
C ALA A 84 -1.78 -2.05 -8.44
N THR A 85 -1.31 -3.23 -8.08
CA THR A 85 -1.96 -4.51 -8.38
C THR A 85 -3.24 -4.60 -7.55
N SER A 86 -4.36 -4.27 -8.18
CA SER A 86 -5.70 -4.56 -7.66
C SER A 86 -5.90 -6.08 -7.66
N ALA A 87 -5.87 -6.69 -6.48
CA ALA A 87 -6.41 -8.03 -6.28
C ALA A 87 -7.93 -7.96 -6.45
N GLN A 88 -8.40 -8.26 -7.66
CA GLN A 88 -9.82 -8.45 -7.93
C GLN A 88 -10.18 -9.92 -7.70
N ASN A 89 -11.19 -10.08 -6.84
CA ASN A 89 -12.13 -11.17 -6.66
C ASN A 89 -12.20 -12.23 -7.79
N PRO A 90 -12.60 -13.48 -7.47
CA PRO A 90 -12.88 -14.51 -8.47
C PRO A 90 -13.75 -13.94 -9.61
N LEU A 91 -13.21 -14.02 -10.82
CA LEU A 91 -13.68 -13.35 -12.03
C LEU A 91 -15.20 -13.46 -12.23
N PRO A 92 -15.96 -12.36 -12.17
CA PRO A 92 -17.28 -12.29 -12.77
C PRO A 92 -17.13 -12.41 -14.29
N LEU A 93 -18.10 -13.04 -14.95
CA LEU A 93 -18.21 -13.10 -16.42
C LEU A 93 -17.86 -11.72 -17.03
N SER A 94 -16.74 -11.57 -17.74
CA SER A 94 -16.32 -10.30 -18.36
C SER A 94 -16.40 -10.40 -19.89
N GLY A 95 -16.83 -9.32 -20.56
CA GLY A 95 -16.85 -9.21 -22.03
C GLY A 95 -18.25 -9.01 -22.64
N ALA A 96 -18.34 -9.08 -23.98
CA ALA A 96 -19.60 -8.91 -24.71
C ALA A 96 -20.67 -9.94 -24.32
N ALA A 97 -20.28 -11.18 -24.01
CA ALA A 97 -21.15 -12.26 -23.54
C ALA A 97 -21.87 -11.93 -22.22
N TYR A 98 -21.22 -11.20 -21.31
CA TYR A 98 -21.81 -10.81 -20.04
C TYR A 98 -22.87 -9.72 -20.21
N ARG A 99 -22.63 -8.74 -21.09
CA ARG A 99 -23.63 -7.71 -21.40
C ARG A 99 -24.89 -8.34 -22.00
N VAL A 100 -24.72 -9.28 -22.93
CA VAL A 100 -25.84 -10.03 -23.52
C VAL A 100 -26.56 -10.89 -22.47
N ALA A 101 -25.84 -11.50 -21.54
CA ALA A 101 -26.43 -12.22 -20.42
C ALA A 101 -27.21 -11.30 -19.47
N GLN A 102 -26.66 -10.16 -19.06
CA GLN A 102 -27.36 -9.17 -18.24
C GLN A 102 -28.62 -8.65 -18.95
N GLU A 103 -28.56 -8.36 -20.25
CA GLU A 103 -29.73 -7.96 -21.03
C GLU A 103 -30.77 -9.08 -21.11
N ALA A 104 -30.35 -10.35 -21.15
CA ALA A 104 -31.23 -11.50 -21.12
C ALA A 104 -31.96 -11.64 -19.77
N TYR A 105 -31.23 -11.50 -18.66
CA TYR A 105 -31.80 -11.48 -17.31
C TYR A 105 -32.73 -10.27 -17.11
N ALA A 106 -32.34 -9.08 -17.58
CA ALA A 106 -33.17 -7.88 -17.50
C ALA A 106 -34.44 -7.98 -18.37
N ALA A 107 -34.36 -8.61 -19.55
CA ALA A 107 -35.53 -8.90 -20.38
C ALA A 107 -36.47 -9.89 -19.68
N TYR A 108 -35.92 -10.94 -19.04
CA TYR A 108 -36.69 -11.90 -18.26
C TYR A 108 -37.40 -11.21 -17.07
N ALA A 109 -36.70 -10.33 -16.36
CA ALA A 109 -37.24 -9.58 -15.22
C ALA A 109 -38.36 -8.61 -15.63
N ARG A 110 -38.27 -7.99 -16.81
CA ARG A 110 -39.32 -7.11 -17.37
C ARG A 110 -40.48 -7.86 -18.03
N GLY A 111 -40.49 -9.20 -17.99
CA GLY A 111 -41.51 -10.04 -18.62
C GLY A 111 -41.39 -10.17 -20.14
N ASP A 112 -40.33 -9.64 -20.76
CA ASP A 112 -39.99 -9.86 -22.16
C ASP A 112 -39.33 -11.23 -22.32
N TYR A 113 -40.11 -12.29 -22.13
CA TYR A 113 -39.60 -13.67 -22.17
C TYR A 113 -39.14 -14.08 -23.58
N ALA A 114 -39.75 -13.53 -24.63
CA ALA A 114 -39.34 -13.77 -26.01
C ALA A 114 -37.94 -13.19 -26.28
N GLY A 115 -37.71 -11.94 -25.88
CA GLY A 115 -36.40 -11.31 -25.94
C GLY A 115 -35.38 -11.94 -24.99
N ALA A 116 -35.80 -12.42 -23.82
CA ALA A 116 -34.95 -13.17 -22.91
C ALA A 116 -34.47 -14.48 -23.54
N VAL A 117 -35.34 -15.25 -24.23
CA VAL A 117 -34.94 -16.46 -24.96
C VAL A 117 -33.91 -16.16 -26.05
N ALA A 118 -34.13 -15.12 -26.85
CA ALA A 118 -33.23 -14.75 -27.94
C ALA A 118 -31.84 -14.39 -27.41
N ARG A 119 -31.77 -13.51 -26.40
CA ARG A 119 -30.52 -13.05 -25.79
C ARG A 119 -29.82 -14.17 -24.98
N THR A 120 -30.58 -15.03 -24.30
CA THR A 120 -29.98 -16.16 -23.57
C THR A 120 -29.36 -17.17 -24.53
N ARG A 121 -30.00 -17.46 -25.68
CA ARG A 121 -29.40 -18.32 -26.72
C ARG A 121 -28.11 -17.74 -27.29
N GLU A 122 -28.07 -16.42 -27.47
CA GLU A 122 -26.87 -15.70 -27.89
C GLU A 122 -25.75 -15.82 -26.84
N ALA A 123 -26.08 -15.59 -25.56
CA ALA A 123 -25.13 -15.72 -24.45
C ALA A 123 -24.61 -17.16 -24.31
N ILE A 124 -25.47 -18.19 -24.45
CA ILE A 124 -25.07 -19.60 -24.45
C ILE A 124 -24.17 -19.93 -25.63
N ARG A 125 -24.38 -19.33 -26.82
CA ARG A 125 -23.50 -19.58 -27.97
C ARG A 125 -22.07 -19.11 -27.70
N GLN A 126 -21.93 -18.03 -26.93
CA GLN A 126 -20.63 -17.46 -26.55
C GLN A 126 -20.03 -18.19 -25.33
N ARG A 127 -20.86 -18.68 -24.41
CA ARG A 127 -20.46 -19.42 -23.19
C ARG A 127 -21.38 -20.64 -22.95
N PRO A 128 -21.14 -21.76 -23.64
CA PRO A 128 -22.02 -22.93 -23.56
C PRO A 128 -21.89 -23.71 -22.24
N ASP A 129 -20.82 -23.47 -21.49
CA ASP A 129 -20.43 -24.10 -20.23
C ASP A 129 -21.19 -23.57 -18.99
N VAL A 130 -21.91 -22.46 -19.11
CA VAL A 130 -22.53 -21.79 -17.96
C VAL A 130 -23.92 -22.36 -17.67
N VAL A 131 -24.02 -23.11 -16.58
CA VAL A 131 -25.25 -23.76 -16.09
C VAL A 131 -26.39 -22.76 -15.85
N SER A 132 -26.11 -21.58 -15.28
CA SER A 132 -27.14 -20.57 -15.00
C SER A 132 -27.81 -20.04 -16.26
N LEU A 133 -27.08 -19.91 -17.38
CA LEU A 133 -27.66 -19.53 -18.68
C LEU A 133 -28.55 -20.64 -19.25
N ARG A 134 -28.17 -21.92 -19.08
CA ARG A 134 -29.00 -23.06 -19.48
C ARG A 134 -30.32 -23.08 -18.70
N VAL A 135 -30.25 -22.81 -17.40
CA VAL A 135 -31.43 -22.68 -16.54
C VAL A 135 -32.26 -21.46 -16.92
N LEU A 136 -31.65 -20.30 -17.20
CA LEU A 136 -32.36 -19.09 -17.64
C LEU A 136 -33.10 -19.33 -18.97
N LEU A 137 -32.50 -20.03 -19.93
CA LEU A 137 -33.16 -20.37 -21.20
C LEU A 137 -34.38 -21.24 -20.97
N ALA A 138 -34.23 -22.29 -20.16
CA ALA A 138 -35.34 -23.17 -19.80
C ALA A 138 -36.45 -22.42 -19.04
N ASN A 139 -36.08 -21.50 -18.14
CA ASN A 139 -37.03 -20.64 -17.42
C ASN A 139 -37.78 -19.70 -18.35
N SER A 140 -37.07 -19.08 -19.29
CA SER A 140 -37.65 -18.15 -20.28
C SER A 140 -38.59 -18.87 -21.25
N LEU A 141 -38.29 -20.13 -21.60
CA LEU A 141 -39.17 -21.00 -22.39
C LEU A 141 -40.38 -21.48 -21.57
N ALA A 142 -40.19 -21.88 -20.31
CA ALA A 142 -41.26 -22.29 -19.41
C ALA A 142 -42.21 -21.13 -19.08
N ALA A 143 -41.71 -19.91 -18.91
CA ALA A 143 -42.52 -18.70 -18.74
C ALA A 143 -43.40 -18.40 -19.96
N GLN A 144 -42.98 -18.84 -21.15
CA GLN A 144 -43.79 -18.81 -22.38
C GLN A 144 -44.69 -20.04 -22.55
N ARG A 145 -44.79 -20.91 -21.54
CA ARG A 145 -45.54 -22.18 -21.56
C ARG A 145 -45.01 -23.20 -22.59
N ARG A 146 -43.79 -23.04 -23.08
CA ARG A 146 -43.11 -23.95 -24.01
C ARG A 146 -42.40 -25.08 -23.25
N TYR A 147 -43.16 -25.79 -22.40
CA TYR A 147 -42.58 -26.72 -21.42
C TYR A 147 -41.84 -27.92 -22.05
N GLY A 148 -42.32 -28.40 -23.21
CA GLY A 148 -41.64 -29.46 -23.96
C GLY A 148 -40.25 -29.02 -24.45
N GLU A 149 -40.15 -27.81 -25.00
CA GLU A 149 -38.88 -27.23 -25.45
C GLU A 149 -37.96 -26.88 -24.28
N ALA A 150 -38.52 -26.42 -23.16
CA ALA A 150 -37.76 -26.13 -21.96
C ALA A 150 -37.16 -27.41 -21.33
N SER A 151 -37.94 -28.50 -21.28
CA SER A 151 -37.45 -29.81 -20.81
C SER A 151 -36.39 -30.39 -21.75
N HIS A 152 -36.62 -30.31 -23.07
CA HIS A 152 -35.65 -30.75 -24.07
C HIS A 152 -34.34 -29.96 -23.96
N SER A 153 -34.41 -28.63 -23.85
CA SER A 153 -33.24 -27.77 -23.67
C SER A 153 -32.43 -28.10 -22.40
N LEU A 154 -33.08 -28.54 -21.32
CA LEU A 154 -32.38 -28.99 -20.11
C LEU A 154 -31.82 -30.40 -20.27
N GLY A 155 -32.52 -31.29 -20.99
CA GLY A 155 -32.00 -32.60 -21.36
C GLY A 155 -30.70 -32.50 -22.16
N ASP A 156 -30.67 -31.61 -23.15
CA ASP A 156 -29.47 -31.33 -23.95
C ASP A 156 -28.35 -30.74 -23.10
N ALA A 157 -28.68 -29.82 -22.18
CA ALA A 157 -27.70 -29.25 -21.25
C ALA A 157 -27.10 -30.30 -20.32
N ILE A 158 -27.91 -31.24 -19.81
CA ILE A 158 -27.45 -32.36 -18.97
C ILE A 158 -26.55 -33.31 -19.76
N ALA A 159 -26.89 -33.58 -21.02
CA ALA A 159 -26.05 -34.39 -21.90
C ALA A 159 -24.69 -33.73 -22.21
N GLN A 160 -24.65 -32.39 -22.27
CA GLN A 160 -23.44 -31.62 -22.59
C GLN A 160 -22.56 -31.31 -21.37
N LEU A 161 -23.15 -31.01 -20.21
CA LEU A 161 -22.45 -30.51 -19.02
C LEU A 161 -22.43 -31.51 -17.85
N GLY A 162 -23.09 -32.66 -18.01
CA GLY A 162 -23.30 -33.62 -16.93
C GLY A 162 -24.55 -33.31 -16.08
N PRO A 163 -24.92 -34.23 -15.17
CA PRO A 163 -26.16 -34.14 -14.37
C PRO A 163 -26.00 -33.16 -13.18
N ASP A 164 -25.84 -31.88 -13.49
CA ASP A 164 -25.84 -30.81 -12.49
C ASP A 164 -27.18 -30.73 -11.73
N SER A 165 -27.13 -30.44 -10.43
CA SER A 165 -28.30 -30.43 -9.56
C SER A 165 -29.34 -29.38 -9.95
N ALA A 166 -28.93 -28.21 -10.46
CA ALA A 166 -29.84 -27.17 -10.92
C ALA A 166 -30.51 -27.57 -12.23
N LEU A 167 -29.80 -28.22 -13.16
CA LEU A 167 -30.36 -28.70 -14.42
C LEU A 167 -31.34 -29.87 -14.22
N THR A 168 -30.94 -30.86 -13.44
CA THR A 168 -31.74 -32.07 -13.17
C THR A 168 -32.98 -31.74 -12.33
N SER A 169 -32.83 -30.95 -11.27
CA SER A 169 -33.94 -30.45 -10.47
C SER A 169 -34.88 -29.61 -11.33
N ARG A 170 -34.36 -28.66 -12.10
CA ARG A 170 -35.22 -27.80 -12.92
C ARG A 170 -35.92 -28.56 -14.04
N ARG A 171 -35.28 -29.57 -14.64
CA ARG A 171 -35.91 -30.42 -15.65
C ARG A 171 -37.06 -31.20 -15.05
N LYS A 172 -36.86 -31.82 -13.89
CA LYS A 172 -37.93 -32.51 -13.13
C LYS A 172 -39.09 -31.56 -12.82
N GLN A 173 -38.80 -30.33 -12.40
CA GLN A 173 -39.81 -29.30 -12.14
C GLN A 173 -40.61 -28.93 -13.40
N ILE A 174 -39.94 -28.73 -14.54
CA ILE A 174 -40.60 -28.39 -15.81
C ILE A 174 -41.38 -29.58 -16.37
N ASP A 175 -40.88 -30.80 -16.22
CA ASP A 175 -41.57 -32.02 -16.62
C ASP A 175 -42.84 -32.26 -15.78
N ALA A 176 -42.77 -32.00 -14.46
CA ALA A 176 -43.93 -32.02 -13.58
C ALA A 176 -44.94 -30.93 -13.94
N LEU A 177 -44.48 -29.71 -14.26
CA LEU A 177 -45.34 -28.61 -14.71
C LEU A 177 -45.97 -28.91 -16.08
N SER A 178 -45.24 -29.58 -16.98
CA SER A 178 -45.71 -30.06 -18.28
C SER A 178 -46.71 -31.22 -18.13
N ALA A 179 -46.49 -32.12 -17.18
CA ALA A 179 -47.39 -33.22 -16.87
C ALA A 179 -48.68 -32.71 -16.21
N SER A 180 -48.59 -31.74 -15.29
CA SER A 180 -49.76 -31.11 -14.66
C SER A 180 -50.55 -30.27 -15.65
N THR A 181 -49.92 -29.46 -16.52
CA THR A 181 -50.63 -28.75 -17.60
C THR A 181 -51.25 -29.69 -18.63
N ARG A 182 -50.60 -30.82 -18.95
CA ARG A 182 -51.20 -31.87 -19.80
C ARG A 182 -52.35 -32.60 -19.10
N ALA A 183 -52.25 -32.87 -17.80
CA ALA A 183 -53.34 -33.45 -17.01
C ALA A 183 -54.54 -32.49 -16.91
N VAL A 184 -54.30 -31.18 -16.88
CA VAL A 184 -55.32 -30.14 -16.98
C VAL A 184 -55.93 -30.08 -18.39
N ALA A 185 -55.13 -30.27 -19.45
CA ALA A 185 -55.60 -30.30 -20.84
C ALA A 185 -56.32 -31.61 -21.24
N HIS A 186 -56.08 -32.72 -20.53
CA HIS A 186 -56.68 -34.03 -20.74
C HIS A 186 -57.86 -34.33 -19.79
N GLY A 187 -58.55 -33.30 -19.29
CA GLY A 187 -59.78 -33.42 -18.51
C GLY A 187 -60.98 -33.96 -19.32
N GLY A 188 -60.80 -35.04 -20.07
CA GLY A 188 -61.78 -35.66 -20.96
C GLY A 188 -61.58 -37.17 -21.06
N ARG A 189 -61.68 -37.88 -19.92
CA ARG A 189 -62.17 -39.27 -19.82
C ARG A 189 -62.40 -39.56 -18.34
N GLN A 190 -63.62 -39.31 -17.88
CA GLN A 190 -64.09 -39.67 -16.55
C GLN A 190 -64.22 -41.20 -16.47
N GLN A 191 -63.55 -41.82 -15.49
CA GLN A 191 -63.94 -43.13 -14.98
C GLN A 191 -64.91 -42.90 -13.80
N ALA A 192 -66.06 -43.57 -13.86
CA ALA A 192 -67.05 -43.51 -12.78
C ALA A 192 -66.45 -44.12 -11.51
N GLY A 193 -66.35 -43.33 -10.43
CA GLY A 193 -65.82 -43.74 -9.13
C GLY A 193 -64.55 -43.04 -8.65
N ASP A 194 -63.97 -42.09 -9.42
CA ASP A 194 -62.80 -41.33 -8.97
C ASP A 194 -63.18 -40.33 -7.84
N PRO A 195 -62.65 -40.48 -6.60
CA PRO A 195 -62.90 -39.53 -5.51
C PRO A 195 -62.42 -38.11 -5.81
N ASN A 196 -61.53 -37.93 -6.79
CA ASN A 196 -61.06 -36.62 -7.26
C ASN A 196 -61.89 -36.04 -8.41
N ALA A 197 -62.96 -36.72 -8.85
CA ALA A 197 -63.82 -36.24 -9.93
C ALA A 197 -64.55 -34.95 -9.51
N LEU A 198 -64.52 -33.95 -10.38
CA LEU A 198 -65.32 -32.73 -10.25
C LEU A 198 -66.67 -32.95 -10.93
N SER A 199 -67.76 -32.56 -10.25
CA SER A 199 -69.13 -32.61 -10.78
C SER A 199 -69.93 -31.38 -10.37
N GLY A 200 -71.08 -31.15 -11.02
CA GLY A 200 -72.00 -30.07 -10.68
C GLY A 200 -71.36 -28.68 -10.69
N ALA A 201 -71.71 -27.85 -9.70
CA ALA A 201 -71.21 -26.48 -9.58
C ALA A 201 -69.68 -26.39 -9.43
N ALA A 202 -69.05 -27.38 -8.77
CA ALA A 202 -67.59 -27.40 -8.59
C ALA A 202 -66.84 -27.61 -9.92
N LEU A 203 -67.41 -28.43 -10.82
CA LEU A 203 -66.86 -28.61 -12.17
C LEU A 203 -66.97 -27.33 -13.00
N ILE A 204 -68.11 -26.65 -12.94
CA ILE A 204 -68.34 -25.40 -13.68
C ILE A 204 -67.37 -24.31 -13.21
N ALA A 205 -67.24 -24.12 -11.89
CA ALA A 205 -66.31 -23.15 -11.32
C ALA A 205 -64.84 -23.48 -11.69
N ALA A 206 -64.43 -24.75 -11.59
CA ALA A 206 -63.09 -25.16 -11.99
C ALA A 206 -62.82 -24.96 -13.49
N GLN A 207 -63.79 -25.28 -14.37
CA GLN A 207 -63.67 -25.04 -15.81
C GLN A 207 -63.52 -23.54 -16.12
N GLN A 208 -64.27 -22.68 -15.43
CA GLN A 208 -64.13 -21.22 -15.56
C GLN A 208 -62.75 -20.76 -15.08
N ALA A 209 -62.24 -21.30 -13.97
CA ALA A 209 -60.92 -21.00 -13.45
C ALA A 209 -59.80 -21.37 -14.45
N TYR A 210 -59.82 -22.59 -14.98
CA TYR A 210 -58.83 -23.05 -15.96
C TYR A 210 -58.95 -22.29 -17.29
N LYS A 211 -60.16 -21.95 -17.75
CA LYS A 211 -60.37 -21.13 -18.94
C LYS A 211 -59.79 -19.72 -18.76
N ALA A 212 -60.06 -19.07 -17.63
CA ALA A 212 -59.50 -17.77 -17.27
C ALA A 212 -57.95 -17.85 -17.21
N TYR A 213 -57.41 -18.94 -16.64
CA TYR A 213 -55.96 -19.13 -16.51
C TYR A 213 -55.28 -19.35 -17.86
N ALA A 214 -55.95 -20.04 -18.78
CA ALA A 214 -55.51 -20.19 -20.16
C ALA A 214 -55.53 -18.84 -20.91
N ALA A 215 -56.53 -18.01 -20.64
CA ALA A 215 -56.65 -16.65 -21.19
C ALA A 215 -55.71 -15.61 -20.53
N LYS A 216 -54.92 -16.02 -19.51
CA LYS A 216 -54.06 -15.14 -18.70
C LYS A 216 -54.84 -14.08 -17.89
N ASP A 217 -56.13 -14.27 -17.67
CA ASP A 217 -56.93 -13.46 -16.77
C ASP A 217 -56.79 -14.01 -15.34
N PHE A 218 -55.66 -13.71 -14.71
CA PHE A 218 -55.28 -14.29 -13.43
C PHE A 218 -56.19 -13.82 -12.28
N ALA A 219 -56.71 -12.59 -12.33
CA ALA A 219 -57.67 -12.09 -11.35
C ALA A 219 -58.98 -12.88 -11.40
N ALA A 220 -59.50 -13.16 -12.62
CA ALA A 220 -60.66 -14.02 -12.76
C ALA A 220 -60.35 -15.47 -12.38
N THR A 221 -59.15 -15.99 -12.67
CA THR A 221 -58.75 -17.32 -12.19
C THR A 221 -58.78 -17.42 -10.68
N VAL A 222 -58.21 -16.45 -9.95
CA VAL A 222 -58.21 -16.44 -8.48
C VAL A 222 -59.65 -16.50 -7.94
N LYS A 223 -60.55 -15.69 -8.51
CA LYS A 223 -61.98 -15.72 -8.14
C LYS A 223 -62.61 -17.10 -8.37
N TYR A 224 -62.54 -17.63 -9.59
CA TYR A 224 -63.17 -18.90 -9.93
C TYR A 224 -62.51 -20.10 -9.23
N ALA A 225 -61.21 -20.04 -8.96
CA ALA A 225 -60.50 -21.05 -8.18
C ALA A 225 -60.99 -21.05 -6.72
N ASN A 226 -61.21 -19.89 -6.11
CA ASN A 226 -61.83 -19.78 -4.78
C ASN A 226 -63.27 -20.31 -4.78
N ASP A 227 -64.09 -20.01 -5.79
CA ASP A 227 -65.44 -20.56 -5.92
C ASP A 227 -65.42 -22.09 -6.01
N ALA A 228 -64.46 -22.65 -6.76
CA ALA A 228 -64.28 -24.10 -6.85
C ALA A 228 -63.78 -24.71 -5.53
N LEU A 229 -62.87 -24.03 -4.82
CA LEU A 229 -62.33 -24.46 -3.52
C LEU A 229 -63.36 -24.36 -2.40
N ALA A 230 -64.31 -23.43 -2.45
CA ALA A 230 -65.42 -23.37 -1.51
C ALA A 230 -66.30 -24.63 -1.57
N LEU A 231 -66.37 -25.28 -2.74
CA LEU A 231 -67.14 -26.50 -2.98
C LEU A 231 -66.31 -27.78 -2.82
N ARG A 232 -65.02 -27.74 -3.17
CA ARG A 232 -64.07 -28.88 -3.11
C ARG A 232 -62.71 -28.45 -2.56
N PRO A 233 -62.62 -28.15 -1.25
CA PRO A 233 -61.37 -27.72 -0.62
C PRO A 233 -60.35 -28.86 -0.49
N ASP A 234 -60.77 -30.10 -0.70
CA ASP A 234 -60.00 -31.34 -0.62
C ASP A 234 -59.13 -31.61 -1.85
N LEU A 235 -59.23 -30.80 -2.92
CA LEU A 235 -58.50 -31.04 -4.16
C LEU A 235 -57.23 -30.19 -4.28
N LEU A 236 -56.06 -30.82 -4.07
CA LEU A 236 -54.74 -30.16 -4.18
C LEU A 236 -54.57 -29.39 -5.51
N ARG A 237 -55.01 -29.94 -6.64
CA ARG A 237 -54.88 -29.29 -7.96
C ARG A 237 -55.56 -27.91 -8.06
N LEU A 238 -56.62 -27.67 -7.30
CA LEU A 238 -57.32 -26.38 -7.27
C LEU A 238 -56.55 -25.36 -6.42
N HIS A 239 -55.94 -25.81 -5.32
CA HIS A 239 -55.02 -24.99 -4.52
C HIS A 239 -53.78 -24.60 -5.32
N LEU A 240 -53.16 -25.54 -6.05
CA LEU A 240 -52.03 -25.24 -6.93
C LEU A 240 -52.39 -24.21 -8.01
N LEU A 241 -53.60 -24.31 -8.61
CA LEU A 241 -54.10 -23.33 -9.57
C LEU A 241 -54.28 -21.93 -8.95
N LEU A 242 -54.83 -21.85 -7.73
CA LEU A 242 -54.96 -20.60 -6.99
C LEU A 242 -53.60 -19.96 -6.71
N ILE A 243 -52.64 -20.75 -6.21
CA ILE A 243 -51.27 -20.29 -5.92
C ILE A 243 -50.60 -19.77 -7.19
N ASP A 244 -50.67 -20.53 -8.29
CA ASP A 244 -50.07 -20.15 -9.57
C ASP A 244 -50.72 -18.89 -10.15
N ALA A 245 -52.04 -18.75 -10.04
CA ALA A 245 -52.77 -17.58 -10.52
C ALA A 245 -52.47 -16.33 -9.69
N ALA A 246 -52.47 -16.43 -8.35
CA ALA A 246 -52.10 -15.32 -7.48
C ALA A 246 -50.66 -14.86 -7.76
N SER A 247 -49.72 -15.81 -7.85
CA SER A 247 -48.32 -15.59 -8.20
C SER A 247 -48.13 -14.90 -9.56
N ALA A 248 -48.91 -15.32 -10.57
CA ALA A 248 -48.87 -14.76 -11.92
C ALA A 248 -49.57 -13.39 -12.03
N SER A 249 -50.49 -13.08 -11.12
CA SER A 249 -51.12 -11.76 -11.01
C SER A 249 -50.23 -10.71 -10.33
N GLY A 250 -49.08 -11.11 -9.78
CA GLY A 250 -48.19 -10.26 -9.00
C GLY A 250 -48.53 -10.19 -7.50
N ASP A 251 -49.58 -10.87 -7.04
CA ASP A 251 -49.93 -11.01 -5.64
C ASP A 251 -49.13 -12.14 -4.97
N ASP A 252 -47.84 -11.89 -4.77
CA ASP A 252 -46.91 -12.84 -4.16
C ASP A 252 -47.29 -13.16 -2.70
N ALA A 253 -47.80 -12.17 -1.97
CA ALA A 253 -48.21 -12.34 -0.57
C ALA A 253 -49.46 -13.24 -0.47
N GLY A 254 -50.45 -13.03 -1.33
CA GLY A 254 -51.62 -13.90 -1.44
C GLY A 254 -51.25 -15.30 -1.91
N ALA A 255 -50.35 -15.44 -2.88
CA ALA A 255 -49.85 -16.73 -3.34
C ALA A 255 -49.13 -17.51 -2.22
N TRP A 256 -48.31 -16.83 -1.42
CA TRP A 256 -47.62 -17.42 -0.27
C TRP A 256 -48.62 -17.86 0.81
N ALA A 257 -49.62 -17.04 1.12
CA ALA A 257 -50.66 -17.39 2.08
C ALA A 257 -51.48 -18.61 1.61
N ALA A 258 -51.82 -18.68 0.32
CA ALA A 258 -52.51 -19.82 -0.28
C ALA A 258 -51.65 -21.10 -0.24
N ASP A 259 -50.33 -21.00 -0.44
CA ASP A 259 -49.42 -22.14 -0.29
C ASP A 259 -49.41 -22.67 1.15
N LEU A 260 -49.29 -21.78 2.14
CA LEU A 260 -49.30 -22.19 3.55
C LEU A 260 -50.63 -22.81 3.98
N ASP A 261 -51.77 -22.33 3.47
CA ASP A 261 -53.07 -22.98 3.70
C ASP A 261 -53.12 -24.38 3.08
N ALA A 262 -52.61 -24.53 1.85
CA ALA A 262 -52.52 -25.83 1.20
C ALA A 262 -51.59 -26.80 1.97
N VAL A 263 -50.43 -26.34 2.47
CA VAL A 263 -49.52 -27.14 3.29
C VAL A 263 -50.20 -27.63 4.57
N LYS A 264 -51.00 -26.79 5.24
CA LYS A 264 -51.76 -27.20 6.43
C LYS A 264 -52.74 -28.35 6.16
N ARG A 265 -53.28 -28.41 4.93
CA ARG A 265 -54.29 -29.41 4.53
C ARG A 265 -53.68 -30.69 3.97
N PHE A 266 -52.66 -30.56 3.13
CA PHE A 266 -52.12 -31.67 2.34
C PHE A 266 -50.73 -32.13 2.79
N GLY A 267 -50.16 -31.47 3.80
CA GLY A 267 -48.76 -31.64 4.16
C GLY A 267 -47.81 -30.98 3.15
N ASP A 268 -46.55 -30.82 3.55
CA ASP A 268 -45.54 -30.23 2.68
C ASP A 268 -45.04 -31.25 1.64
N ASN A 269 -45.36 -31.03 0.37
CA ASN A 269 -44.99 -31.89 -0.75
C ASN A 269 -44.18 -31.14 -1.81
N ASP A 270 -43.61 -31.86 -2.78
CA ASP A 270 -42.73 -31.28 -3.81
C ASP A 270 -43.39 -30.17 -4.64
N GLU A 271 -44.67 -30.29 -4.98
CA GLU A 271 -45.41 -29.31 -5.80
C GLU A 271 -45.65 -27.98 -5.08
N LEU A 272 -45.94 -28.04 -3.78
CA LEU A 272 -46.07 -26.86 -2.91
C LEU A 272 -44.69 -26.25 -2.63
N ARG A 273 -43.71 -27.07 -2.27
CA ARG A 273 -42.34 -26.60 -1.99
C ARG A 273 -41.71 -25.86 -3.17
N LEU A 274 -41.95 -26.33 -4.40
CA LEU A 274 -41.50 -25.69 -5.63
C LEU A 274 -42.11 -24.27 -5.78
N ARG A 275 -43.43 -24.16 -5.64
CA ARG A 275 -44.15 -22.88 -5.74
C ARG A 275 -43.74 -21.92 -4.63
N ARG A 276 -43.68 -22.42 -3.39
CA ARG A 276 -43.21 -21.66 -2.22
C ARG A 276 -41.81 -21.11 -2.46
N GLY A 277 -40.87 -21.91 -2.97
CA GLY A 277 -39.53 -21.43 -3.31
C GLY A 277 -39.51 -20.33 -4.38
N PHE A 278 -40.36 -20.42 -5.40
CA PHE A 278 -40.48 -19.38 -6.44
C PHE A 278 -41.10 -18.08 -5.93
N ILE A 279 -42.13 -18.17 -5.09
CA ILE A 279 -42.78 -17.00 -4.48
C ILE A 279 -41.82 -16.36 -3.47
N GLY A 280 -41.19 -17.19 -2.63
CA GLY A 280 -40.22 -16.78 -1.62
C GLY A 280 -39.02 -16.04 -2.21
N SER A 281 -38.53 -16.44 -3.38
CA SER A 281 -37.42 -15.74 -4.05
C SER A 281 -37.76 -14.32 -4.52
N ARG A 282 -39.05 -13.96 -4.63
CA ARG A 282 -39.51 -12.59 -4.92
C ARG A 282 -39.86 -11.78 -3.66
N LEU A 283 -40.30 -12.45 -2.59
CA LEU A 283 -40.67 -11.81 -1.32
C LEU A 283 -39.47 -11.56 -0.39
N ALA A 284 -38.54 -12.52 -0.32
CA ALA A 284 -37.40 -12.45 0.59
C ALA A 284 -36.46 -11.26 0.30
N PRO A 285 -36.07 -10.95 -0.96
CA PRO A 285 -35.21 -9.80 -1.24
C PRO A 285 -35.86 -8.47 -0.84
N LYS A 286 -37.17 -8.32 -1.04
CA LYS A 286 -37.92 -7.10 -0.63
C LYS A 286 -37.86 -6.91 0.89
N SER A 287 -38.08 -7.99 1.64
CA SER A 287 -38.03 -7.96 3.11
C SER A 287 -36.61 -7.72 3.62
N ALA A 288 -35.61 -8.34 2.97
CA ALA A 288 -34.19 -8.14 3.28
C ALA A 288 -33.72 -6.70 3.00
N ALA A 289 -34.15 -6.10 1.89
CA ALA A 289 -33.86 -4.70 1.57
C ALA A 289 -34.46 -3.75 2.61
N ALA A 290 -35.75 -3.92 2.95
CA ALA A 290 -36.40 -3.13 3.98
C ALA A 290 -35.76 -3.33 5.37
N SER A 291 -35.31 -4.55 5.69
CA SER A 291 -34.56 -4.82 6.92
C SER A 291 -33.25 -4.04 6.96
N TYR A 292 -32.51 -3.98 5.86
CA TYR A 292 -31.25 -3.26 5.78
C TYR A 292 -31.46 -1.75 5.91
N GLU A 293 -32.47 -1.19 5.25
CA GLU A 293 -32.83 0.23 5.38
C GLU A 293 -33.20 0.59 6.82
N ALA A 294 -34.07 -0.22 7.46
CA ALA A 294 -34.44 -0.02 8.87
C ALA A 294 -33.22 -0.07 9.80
N ARG A 295 -32.27 -0.98 9.53
CA ARG A 295 -31.01 -1.06 10.28
C ARG A 295 -30.18 0.21 10.12
N GLN A 296 -30.02 0.72 8.90
CA GLN A 296 -29.24 1.93 8.65
C GLN A 296 -29.86 3.18 9.30
N GLN A 297 -31.18 3.16 9.51
CA GLN A 297 -31.91 4.21 10.23
C GLN A 297 -31.84 4.04 11.77
N GLY A 298 -31.23 2.97 12.28
CA GLY A 298 -31.15 2.67 13.71
C GLY A 298 -32.40 1.99 14.29
N ASP A 299 -33.40 1.64 13.46
CA ASP A 299 -34.60 0.91 13.89
C ASP A 299 -34.33 -0.60 13.89
N PHE A 300 -33.56 -1.04 14.88
CA PHE A 300 -33.09 -2.42 14.97
C PHE A 300 -34.21 -3.43 15.24
N ALA A 301 -35.28 -3.04 15.93
CA ALA A 301 -36.43 -3.89 16.18
C ALA A 301 -37.19 -4.20 14.88
N ARG A 302 -37.45 -3.17 14.07
CA ARG A 302 -38.06 -3.34 12.75
C ARG A 302 -37.13 -4.08 11.79
N ALA A 303 -35.83 -3.79 11.82
CA ALA A 303 -34.85 -4.54 11.04
C ALA A 303 -34.90 -6.04 11.36
N ALA A 304 -34.89 -6.41 12.64
CA ALA A 304 -34.97 -7.80 13.06
C ALA A 304 -36.30 -8.47 12.69
N ALA A 305 -37.43 -7.75 12.70
CA ALA A 305 -38.71 -8.27 12.23
C ALA A 305 -38.68 -8.56 10.72
N LEU A 306 -38.23 -7.60 9.91
CA LEU A 306 -38.15 -7.73 8.45
C LEU A 306 -37.13 -8.80 8.02
N ALA A 307 -36.02 -8.95 8.76
CA ALA A 307 -35.08 -10.03 8.53
C ALA A 307 -35.67 -11.41 8.85
N ARG A 308 -36.54 -11.53 9.88
CA ARG A 308 -37.30 -12.76 10.14
C ARG A 308 -38.25 -13.08 8.98
N ASP A 309 -38.89 -12.07 8.40
CA ASP A 309 -39.74 -12.26 7.22
C ASP A 309 -38.92 -12.77 6.02
N ALA A 310 -37.73 -12.21 5.78
CA ALA A 310 -36.83 -12.69 4.73
C ALA A 310 -36.43 -14.17 4.95
N VAL A 311 -36.09 -14.55 6.19
CA VAL A 311 -35.81 -15.95 6.56
C VAL A 311 -37.06 -16.83 6.44
N PHE A 312 -38.24 -16.30 6.73
CA PHE A 312 -39.49 -17.03 6.58
C PHE A 312 -39.81 -17.33 5.11
N TYR A 313 -39.59 -16.36 4.22
CA TYR A 313 -39.81 -16.50 2.78
C TYR A 313 -38.78 -17.39 2.09
N ALA A 314 -37.53 -17.38 2.55
CA ALA A 314 -36.44 -18.17 1.97
C ALA A 314 -35.53 -18.78 3.06
N PRO A 315 -36.05 -19.75 3.85
CA PRO A 315 -35.34 -20.30 5.01
C PRO A 315 -34.08 -21.08 4.65
N GLU A 316 -33.92 -21.46 3.38
CA GLU A 316 -32.75 -22.15 2.87
C GLU A 316 -31.54 -21.26 2.63
N ARG A 317 -31.73 -19.94 2.56
CA ARG A 317 -30.67 -18.98 2.23
C ARG A 317 -29.95 -18.54 3.49
N ILE A 318 -28.69 -18.93 3.61
CA ILE A 318 -27.86 -18.60 4.78
C ILE A 318 -27.66 -17.09 4.96
N GLY A 319 -27.61 -16.34 3.85
CA GLY A 319 -27.45 -14.88 3.88
C GLY A 319 -28.55 -14.14 4.66
N TYR A 320 -29.82 -14.51 4.48
CA TYR A 320 -30.91 -13.91 5.27
C TYR A 320 -30.84 -14.27 6.76
N ARG A 321 -30.33 -15.46 7.09
CA ARG A 321 -30.13 -15.89 8.48
C ARG A 321 -29.00 -15.10 9.14
N LEU A 322 -27.91 -14.87 8.41
CA LEU A 322 -26.82 -14.00 8.87
C LEU A 322 -27.27 -12.55 9.01
N GLN A 323 -28.10 -12.04 8.10
CA GLN A 323 -28.69 -10.71 8.20
C GLN A 323 -29.63 -10.58 9.42
N LEU A 324 -30.40 -11.62 9.74
CA LEU A 324 -31.19 -11.65 10.98
C LEU A 324 -30.29 -11.61 12.21
N ILE A 325 -29.25 -12.44 12.25
CA ILE A 325 -28.28 -12.43 13.36
C ILE A 325 -27.62 -11.05 13.49
N ASP A 326 -27.27 -10.41 12.38
CA ASP A 326 -26.72 -9.07 12.34
C ASP A 326 -27.69 -8.02 12.94
N ALA A 327 -28.96 -8.02 12.52
CA ALA A 327 -29.98 -7.14 13.07
C ALA A 327 -30.19 -7.33 14.58
N LEU A 328 -30.16 -8.57 15.05
CA LEU A 328 -30.30 -8.91 16.47
C LEU A 328 -29.08 -8.50 17.29
N PHE A 329 -27.88 -8.65 16.72
CA PHE A 329 -26.67 -8.08 17.32
C PHE A 329 -26.82 -6.56 17.46
N ALA A 330 -27.24 -5.84 16.42
CA ALA A 330 -27.45 -4.39 16.52
C ALA A 330 -28.50 -3.98 17.56
N ALA A 331 -29.53 -4.79 17.76
CA ALA A 331 -30.50 -4.62 18.85
C ALA A 331 -29.93 -4.99 20.24
N ASN A 332 -28.70 -5.50 20.33
CA ASN A 332 -28.07 -6.06 21.54
C ASN A 332 -28.89 -7.19 22.20
N ASP A 333 -29.63 -7.96 21.41
CA ASP A 333 -30.47 -9.08 21.88
C ASP A 333 -29.69 -10.40 21.77
N LEU A 334 -28.74 -10.61 22.68
CA LEU A 334 -27.89 -11.81 22.71
C LEU A 334 -28.66 -13.14 22.82
N PRO A 335 -29.74 -13.25 23.63
CA PRO A 335 -30.58 -14.45 23.62
C PRO A 335 -31.22 -14.72 22.25
N ALA A 336 -31.73 -13.70 21.56
CA ALA A 336 -32.28 -13.89 20.22
C ALA A 336 -31.20 -14.23 19.19
N VAL A 337 -30.00 -13.65 19.30
CA VAL A 337 -28.85 -14.06 18.47
C VAL A 337 -28.56 -15.54 18.66
N GLN A 338 -28.48 -16.02 19.91
CA GLN A 338 -28.24 -17.44 20.21
C GLN A 338 -29.33 -18.33 19.58
N ALA A 339 -30.60 -17.92 19.67
CA ALA A 339 -31.72 -18.66 19.07
C ALA A 339 -31.65 -18.68 17.53
N ALA A 340 -31.40 -17.53 16.90
CA ALA A 340 -31.29 -17.40 15.45
C ALA A 340 -30.08 -18.19 14.90
N ALA A 341 -28.94 -18.13 15.59
CA ALA A 341 -27.73 -18.88 15.25
C ALA A 341 -27.94 -20.41 15.42
N SER A 342 -28.65 -20.84 16.47
CA SER A 342 -29.05 -22.23 16.65
C SER A 342 -29.93 -22.71 15.51
N ALA A 343 -30.97 -21.93 15.16
CA ALA A 343 -31.86 -22.25 14.05
C ALA A 343 -31.13 -22.30 12.70
N ALA A 344 -30.15 -21.42 12.48
CA ALA A 344 -29.31 -21.45 11.28
C ALA A 344 -28.43 -22.70 11.21
N SER A 345 -27.80 -23.09 12.32
CA SER A 345 -26.99 -24.32 12.40
C SER A 345 -27.81 -25.60 12.22
N ALA A 346 -29.06 -25.62 12.71
CA ALA A 346 -29.96 -26.77 12.54
C ALA A 346 -30.44 -26.89 11.08
N ALA A 347 -30.72 -25.76 10.42
CA ALA A 347 -31.18 -25.72 9.04
C ALA A 347 -30.11 -26.20 8.02
N SER A 348 -28.83 -26.12 8.38
CA SER A 348 -27.72 -26.66 7.58
C SER A 348 -27.51 -28.16 7.74
N VAL A 349 -27.91 -28.76 8.87
CA VAL A 349 -27.73 -30.21 9.15
C VAL A 349 -28.77 -31.09 8.43
N GLY A 350 -29.89 -30.51 7.98
CA GLY A 350 -31.05 -31.25 7.44
C GLY A 350 -31.06 -31.54 5.92
N ARG A 351 -29.99 -31.23 5.15
CA ARG A 351 -30.01 -31.39 3.69
C ARG A 351 -28.72 -31.99 3.13
N VAL A 352 -28.47 -33.28 3.38
CA VAL A 352 -28.11 -34.32 2.38
C VAL A 352 -28.33 -35.69 3.03
N ALA A 353 -29.47 -36.33 2.76
CA ALA A 353 -29.62 -37.78 2.91
C ALA A 353 -30.06 -38.31 1.53
N GLY A 354 -29.09 -38.71 0.69
CA GLY A 354 -29.41 -39.41 -0.57
C GLY A 354 -28.49 -39.24 -1.77
N VAL A 355 -27.46 -38.38 -1.76
CA VAL A 355 -26.50 -38.29 -2.86
C VAL A 355 -25.11 -38.07 -2.25
N GLY A 356 -24.13 -38.88 -2.61
CA GLY A 356 -22.81 -38.94 -1.97
C GLY A 356 -21.98 -37.65 -2.07
N HIS A 357 -22.32 -36.67 -1.23
CA HIS A 357 -21.42 -35.60 -0.77
C HIS A 357 -21.31 -35.77 0.74
N PRO A 358 -20.10 -35.70 1.33
CA PRO A 358 -19.91 -35.93 2.75
C PRO A 358 -20.72 -34.91 3.56
N ALA A 359 -21.13 -35.33 4.76
CA ALA A 359 -21.96 -34.58 5.70
C ALA A 359 -21.23 -33.38 6.34
N ASP A 360 -20.61 -32.52 5.52
CA ASP A 360 -19.53 -31.60 5.95
C ASP A 360 -19.92 -30.10 5.96
N ASP A 361 -21.10 -29.69 5.47
CA ASP A 361 -21.53 -28.27 5.47
C ASP A 361 -22.24 -27.84 6.78
N ALA A 362 -21.65 -28.17 7.93
CA ALA A 362 -22.05 -27.51 9.17
C ALA A 362 -21.70 -26.01 9.04
N SER A 363 -22.70 -25.12 9.07
CA SER A 363 -22.49 -23.68 8.93
C SER A 363 -21.60 -23.13 10.06
N LEU A 364 -20.30 -23.06 9.77
CA LEU A 364 -19.22 -22.75 10.70
C LEU A 364 -19.40 -21.35 11.33
N MET A 365 -19.88 -20.39 10.54
CA MET A 365 -20.17 -19.03 11.00
C MET A 365 -21.32 -18.95 12.02
N PRO A 366 -22.54 -19.46 11.77
CA PRO A 366 -23.60 -19.52 12.79
C PRO A 366 -23.17 -20.17 14.11
N LEU A 367 -22.42 -21.28 14.09
CA LEU A 367 -21.92 -21.90 15.32
C LEU A 367 -20.92 -21.00 16.04
N THR A 368 -20.00 -20.36 15.32
CA THR A 368 -19.07 -19.37 15.88
C THR A 368 -19.82 -18.20 16.55
N LEU A 369 -20.83 -17.64 15.86
CA LEU A 369 -21.62 -16.53 16.37
C LEU A 369 -22.48 -16.92 17.59
N ARG A 370 -22.97 -18.17 17.62
CA ARG A 370 -23.65 -18.71 18.82
C ARG A 370 -22.69 -18.84 19.99
N GLY A 371 -21.50 -19.40 19.78
CA GLY A 371 -20.47 -19.49 20.81
C GLY A 371 -20.09 -18.12 21.36
N TYR A 372 -19.92 -17.11 20.49
CA TYR A 372 -19.71 -15.72 20.91
C TYR A 372 -20.87 -15.20 21.77
N ALA A 373 -22.13 -15.38 21.32
CA ALA A 373 -23.30 -14.91 22.07
C ALA A 373 -23.46 -15.62 23.42
N LEU A 374 -23.11 -16.91 23.52
CA LEU A 374 -23.09 -17.65 24.79
C LEU A 374 -22.00 -17.11 25.72
N ALA A 375 -20.79 -16.88 25.21
CA ALA A 375 -19.69 -16.30 25.96
C ALA A 375 -20.03 -14.90 26.49
N ALA A 376 -20.65 -14.05 25.67
CA ALA A 376 -21.11 -12.71 26.06
C ALA A 376 -22.19 -12.75 27.16
N GLN A 377 -22.95 -13.84 27.25
CA GLN A 377 -23.93 -14.09 28.33
C GLN A 377 -23.31 -14.77 29.57
N GLY A 378 -21.98 -14.94 29.62
CA GLY A 378 -21.28 -15.61 30.73
C GLY A 378 -21.33 -17.14 30.68
N ARG A 379 -21.85 -17.75 29.61
CA ARG A 379 -22.04 -19.21 29.46
C ARG A 379 -20.86 -19.84 28.72
N MET A 380 -19.65 -19.67 29.26
CA MET A 380 -18.40 -20.08 28.60
C MET A 380 -18.29 -21.60 28.35
N ALA A 381 -18.83 -22.45 29.22
CA ALA A 381 -18.77 -23.91 29.02
C ALA A 381 -19.53 -24.35 27.75
N GLU A 382 -20.66 -23.71 27.45
CA GLU A 382 -21.45 -24.01 26.25
C GLU A 382 -20.83 -23.37 25.01
N ALA A 383 -20.24 -22.18 25.15
CA ALA A 383 -19.44 -21.58 24.09
C ALA A 383 -18.25 -22.47 23.71
N ASP A 384 -17.55 -23.05 24.68
CA ASP A 384 -16.44 -23.97 24.46
C ASP A 384 -16.85 -25.23 23.70
N ALA A 385 -18.05 -25.76 23.96
CA ALA A 385 -18.59 -26.89 23.20
C ALA A 385 -18.83 -26.51 21.73
N ASP A 386 -19.34 -25.31 21.46
CA ASP A 386 -19.52 -24.81 20.09
C ASP A 386 -18.19 -24.57 19.39
N PHE A 387 -17.24 -23.93 20.07
CA PHE A 387 -15.91 -23.66 19.51
C PHE A 387 -15.14 -24.95 19.24
N ALA A 388 -15.24 -25.97 20.10
CA ALA A 388 -14.62 -27.27 19.85
C ALA A 388 -15.16 -27.91 18.56
N ARG A 389 -16.47 -27.83 18.32
CA ARG A 389 -17.08 -28.31 17.07
C ARG A 389 -16.60 -27.52 15.85
N VAL A 390 -16.50 -26.20 15.97
CA VAL A 390 -15.98 -25.32 14.91
C VAL A 390 -14.52 -25.66 14.56
N LEU A 391 -13.68 -25.91 15.56
CA LEU A 391 -12.26 -26.22 15.35
C LEU A 391 -12.02 -27.62 14.76
N GLN A 392 -12.96 -28.55 14.96
CA GLN A 392 -12.93 -29.91 14.41
C GLN A 392 -13.62 -30.03 13.04
N ALA A 393 -14.44 -29.04 12.65
CA ALA A 393 -15.15 -29.06 11.38
C ALA A 393 -14.19 -28.98 10.18
N ASN A 394 -14.49 -29.74 9.13
CA ASN A 394 -13.86 -29.59 7.82
C ASN A 394 -14.51 -28.39 7.11
N PRO A 395 -13.85 -27.23 6.99
CA PRO A 395 -14.51 -26.03 6.51
C PRO A 395 -14.67 -26.08 4.98
N ALA A 396 -15.82 -25.66 4.48
CA ALA A 396 -16.02 -25.41 3.05
C ALA A 396 -15.17 -24.23 2.52
N SER A 397 -14.73 -23.33 3.41
CA SER A 397 -13.95 -22.13 3.09
C SER A 397 -12.80 -21.96 4.08
N GLU A 398 -11.57 -21.86 3.57
CA GLU A 398 -10.38 -21.58 4.39
C GLU A 398 -10.51 -20.22 5.10
N ARG A 399 -11.04 -19.20 4.42
CA ARG A 399 -11.29 -17.86 4.99
C ARG A 399 -12.22 -17.93 6.20
N ASP A 400 -13.31 -18.70 6.11
CA ASP A 400 -14.27 -18.83 7.21
C ASP A 400 -13.63 -19.50 8.43
N GLN A 401 -12.77 -20.50 8.22
CA GLN A 401 -12.04 -21.12 9.32
C GLN A 401 -11.08 -20.12 10.02
N ARG A 402 -10.38 -19.30 9.23
CA ARG A 402 -9.46 -18.25 9.72
C ARG A 402 -10.22 -17.19 10.52
N VAL A 403 -11.34 -16.70 10.00
CA VAL A 403 -12.22 -15.74 10.69
C VAL A 403 -12.75 -16.33 11.99
N ALA A 404 -13.27 -17.57 11.97
CA ALA A 404 -13.79 -18.21 13.18
C ALA A 404 -12.73 -18.37 14.27
N ARG A 405 -11.55 -18.86 13.91
CA ARG A 405 -10.43 -18.99 14.85
C ARG A 405 -10.04 -17.63 15.45
N THR A 406 -10.11 -16.57 14.66
CA THR A 406 -9.85 -15.19 15.13
C THR A 406 -10.92 -14.72 16.12
N ILE A 407 -12.21 -14.98 15.84
CA ILE A 407 -13.31 -14.68 16.79
C ILE A 407 -13.17 -15.49 18.08
N ILE A 408 -12.83 -16.78 17.97
CA ILE A 408 -12.58 -17.63 19.14
C ILE A 408 -11.42 -17.06 19.96
N ALA A 409 -10.34 -16.63 19.31
CA ALA A 409 -9.21 -15.99 19.98
C ALA A 409 -9.61 -14.70 20.72
N ASP A 410 -10.47 -13.87 20.13
CA ASP A 410 -11.02 -12.68 20.80
C ASP A 410 -11.75 -13.04 22.10
N VAL A 411 -12.58 -14.10 22.06
CA VAL A 411 -13.29 -14.60 23.24
C VAL A 411 -12.32 -15.12 24.31
N ARG A 412 -11.27 -15.85 23.90
CA ARG A 412 -10.23 -16.38 24.81
C ARG A 412 -9.43 -15.28 25.48
N ILE A 413 -9.03 -14.26 24.72
CA ILE A 413 -8.29 -13.10 25.24
C ILE A 413 -9.16 -12.39 26.29
N ALA A 414 -10.42 -12.10 25.98
CA ALA A 414 -11.34 -11.49 26.93
C ALA A 414 -11.52 -12.35 28.20
N ALA A 415 -11.65 -13.67 28.04
CA ALA A 415 -11.78 -14.60 29.16
C ALA A 415 -10.52 -14.71 30.06
N GLY A 416 -9.43 -14.02 29.74
CA GLY A 416 -8.17 -14.13 30.48
C GLY A 416 -7.40 -15.42 30.15
N GLU A 417 -7.65 -16.02 28.99
CA GLU A 417 -7.02 -17.26 28.51
C GLU A 417 -6.10 -17.03 27.28
N PRO A 418 -5.10 -16.11 27.34
CA PRO A 418 -4.32 -15.71 26.17
C PRO A 418 -3.50 -16.85 25.55
N GLN A 419 -3.06 -17.84 26.33
CA GLN A 419 -2.37 -19.01 25.77
C GLN A 419 -3.31 -19.84 24.89
N ARG A 420 -4.55 -20.08 25.33
CA ARG A 420 -5.55 -20.79 24.51
C ARG A 420 -5.89 -20.01 23.24
N ALA A 421 -5.84 -18.67 23.30
CA ALA A 421 -5.98 -17.83 22.10
C ALA A 421 -4.85 -18.07 21.10
N LEU A 422 -3.60 -18.11 21.57
CA LEU A 422 -2.43 -18.43 20.73
C LEU A 422 -2.52 -19.84 20.14
N ASP A 423 -2.94 -20.83 20.92
CA ASP A 423 -3.06 -22.21 20.46
C ASP A 423 -4.11 -22.35 19.34
N VAL A 424 -5.22 -21.62 19.43
CA VAL A 424 -6.26 -21.56 18.38
C VAL A 424 -5.73 -20.94 17.09
N LEU A 425 -4.85 -19.94 17.20
CA LEU A 425 -4.27 -19.24 16.05
C LEU A 425 -3.01 -19.91 15.50
N ALA A 426 -2.32 -20.77 16.26
CA ALA A 426 -1.04 -21.35 15.90
C ALA A 426 -1.02 -22.07 14.53
N PRO A 427 -2.08 -22.81 14.12
CA PRO A 427 -2.09 -23.50 12.83
C PRO A 427 -2.20 -22.57 11.60
N LEU A 428 -2.48 -21.28 11.78
CA LEU A 428 -2.74 -20.36 10.68
C LEU A 428 -1.43 -19.76 10.12
N SER A 429 -1.07 -20.08 8.88
CA SER A 429 0.01 -19.39 8.16
C SER A 429 -0.50 -18.12 7.47
N ALA A 430 0.39 -17.16 7.18
CA ALA A 430 0.05 -16.01 6.35
C ALA A 430 -0.32 -16.45 4.93
N LYS A 431 -1.33 -15.81 4.32
CA LYS A 431 -1.84 -16.15 2.98
C LYS A 431 -1.84 -14.98 2.00
N GLY A 432 -1.54 -13.77 2.46
CA GLY A 432 -1.65 -12.55 1.66
C GLY A 432 -3.11 -12.10 1.45
N ASP A 433 -4.03 -12.51 2.32
CA ASP A 433 -5.46 -12.17 2.25
C ASP A 433 -5.88 -11.15 3.32
N ASP A 434 -7.18 -10.81 3.35
CA ASP A 434 -7.77 -9.83 4.27
C ASP A 434 -7.79 -10.27 5.74
N THR A 435 -7.42 -11.52 6.05
CA THR A 435 -7.45 -12.06 7.41
C THR A 435 -6.10 -12.00 8.14
N ASP A 436 -4.99 -11.85 7.40
CA ASP A 436 -3.63 -11.90 7.95
C ASP A 436 -3.38 -10.81 9.01
N ALA A 437 -3.80 -9.58 8.72
CA ALA A 437 -3.63 -8.45 9.63
C ALA A 437 -4.40 -8.67 10.94
N ALA A 438 -5.65 -9.15 10.85
CA ALA A 438 -6.45 -9.45 12.03
C ALA A 438 -5.82 -10.55 12.89
N ILE A 439 -5.33 -11.63 12.27
CA ILE A 439 -4.65 -12.73 12.97
C ILE A 439 -3.37 -12.25 13.66
N ALA A 440 -2.55 -11.45 12.95
CA ALA A 440 -1.31 -10.90 13.50
C ALA A 440 -1.58 -10.01 14.72
N LEU A 441 -2.58 -9.12 14.64
CA LEU A 441 -3.02 -8.29 15.76
C LEU A 441 -3.46 -9.12 16.97
N ARG A 442 -4.24 -10.19 16.76
CA ARG A 442 -4.70 -11.04 17.88
C ARG A 442 -3.57 -11.81 18.53
N ARG A 443 -2.59 -12.28 17.75
CA ARG A 443 -1.37 -12.90 18.30
C ARG A 443 -0.59 -11.91 19.16
N ALA A 444 -0.43 -10.68 18.70
CA ALA A 444 0.25 -9.63 19.45
C ALA A 444 -0.49 -9.30 20.76
N ARG A 445 -1.82 -9.09 20.71
CA ARG A 445 -2.66 -8.85 21.90
C ARG A 445 -2.60 -10.01 22.89
N ALA A 446 -2.67 -11.25 22.42
CA ALA A 446 -2.55 -12.43 23.29
C ALA A 446 -1.17 -12.52 23.96
N ARG A 447 -0.08 -12.25 23.23
CA ARG A 447 1.28 -12.20 23.80
C ARG A 447 1.44 -11.10 24.84
N ALA A 448 0.89 -9.91 24.59
CA ALA A 448 0.88 -8.81 25.55
C ALA A 448 0.07 -9.16 26.81
N ALA A 449 -1.06 -9.86 26.66
CA ALA A 449 -1.87 -10.33 27.78
C ALA A 449 -1.20 -11.44 28.60
N LEU A 450 -0.25 -12.20 28.04
CA LEU A 450 0.57 -13.16 28.80
C LEU A 450 1.55 -12.44 29.74
N THR A 451 2.10 -11.30 29.32
CA THR A 451 3.03 -10.53 30.14
C THR A 451 2.30 -9.67 31.17
N HIS A 452 1.18 -9.05 30.77
CA HIS A 452 0.33 -8.24 31.64
C HIS A 452 -1.12 -8.78 31.63
N PRO A 453 -1.47 -9.71 32.53
CA PRO A 453 -2.80 -10.31 32.55
C PRO A 453 -3.84 -9.27 32.94
N VAL A 454 -4.74 -8.95 32.02
CA VAL A 454 -5.94 -8.14 32.30
C VAL A 454 -7.14 -8.99 31.92
N ALA A 455 -7.81 -9.57 32.92
CA ALA A 455 -9.10 -10.21 32.71
C ALA A 455 -10.16 -9.11 32.53
N SER A 456 -10.88 -9.13 31.41
CA SER A 456 -11.96 -8.18 31.13
C SER A 456 -13.19 -8.94 30.65
N SER A 457 -14.39 -8.60 31.13
CA SER A 457 -15.61 -9.17 30.56
C SER A 457 -15.68 -8.89 29.05
N LEU A 458 -16.15 -9.85 28.26
CA LEU A 458 -16.35 -9.70 26.82
C LEU A 458 -17.31 -8.52 26.59
N ASP A 459 -16.82 -7.45 25.99
CA ASP A 459 -17.62 -6.26 25.68
C ASP A 459 -18.59 -6.59 24.53
N PRO A 460 -19.93 -6.56 24.75
CA PRO A 460 -20.92 -6.84 23.70
C PRO A 460 -20.86 -5.83 22.53
N LEU A 461 -20.27 -4.65 22.75
CA LEU A 461 -20.04 -3.65 21.70
C LEU A 461 -18.85 -4.02 20.81
N ARG A 462 -17.92 -4.87 21.28
CA ARG A 462 -16.78 -5.41 20.51
C ARG A 462 -17.11 -6.81 19.97
N ARG A 463 -18.19 -6.87 19.20
CA ARG A 463 -18.73 -8.10 18.61
C ARG A 463 -18.19 -8.39 17.20
N PRO A 464 -18.27 -9.65 16.74
CA PRO A 464 -18.07 -9.98 15.33
C PRO A 464 -18.96 -9.11 14.44
N ILE A 465 -18.41 -8.72 13.30
CA ILE A 465 -19.07 -7.86 12.33
C ILE A 465 -19.67 -8.74 11.24
N ILE A 466 -20.89 -8.44 10.82
CA ILE A 466 -21.55 -9.14 9.71
C ILE A 466 -21.81 -8.08 8.64
N GLU A 467 -20.94 -8.01 7.65
CA GLU A 467 -21.08 -7.11 6.50
C GLU A 467 -22.00 -7.78 5.48
N CYS A 468 -23.24 -7.29 5.40
CA CYS A 468 -24.22 -7.74 4.41
C CYS A 468 -24.26 -6.80 3.20
N LEU A 469 -24.07 -7.36 2.02
CA LEU A 469 -24.25 -6.74 0.72
C LEU A 469 -25.57 -7.22 0.13
N LEU A 470 -26.43 -6.27 -0.25
CA LEU A 470 -27.68 -6.54 -0.96
C LEU A 470 -27.46 -6.46 -2.46
N ASP A 471 -27.92 -7.48 -3.17
CA ASP A 471 -28.06 -7.48 -4.62
C ASP A 471 -29.46 -7.90 -5.04
N GLU A 472 -29.71 -8.01 -6.36
CA GLU A 472 -31.01 -8.42 -6.91
C GLU A 472 -31.43 -9.85 -6.53
N TYR A 473 -30.50 -10.67 -6.03
CA TYR A 473 -30.73 -12.06 -5.61
C TYR A 473 -30.90 -12.21 -4.10
N GLY A 474 -30.65 -11.17 -3.31
CA GLY A 474 -30.88 -11.13 -1.87
C GLY A 474 -29.71 -10.57 -1.07
N SER A 475 -29.59 -11.03 0.18
CA SER A 475 -28.51 -10.63 1.08
C SER A 475 -27.37 -11.64 1.00
N SER A 476 -26.16 -11.18 0.66
CA SER A 476 -24.91 -11.91 0.82
C SER A 476 -24.16 -11.33 2.02
N CYS A 477 -23.84 -12.14 3.02
CA CYS A 477 -23.24 -11.63 4.26
C CYS A 477 -21.90 -12.31 4.53
N TYR A 478 -20.90 -11.51 4.86
CA TYR A 478 -19.57 -11.95 5.27
C TYR A 478 -19.36 -11.62 6.74
N VAL A 479 -18.82 -12.57 7.48
CA VAL A 479 -18.47 -12.37 8.89
C VAL A 479 -17.01 -11.96 8.98
N HIS A 480 -16.73 -11.01 9.86
CA HIS A 480 -15.41 -10.51 10.20
C HIS A 480 -15.23 -10.53 11.73
N PRO A 481 -13.98 -10.63 12.23
CA PRO A 481 -13.68 -10.43 13.64
C PRO A 481 -14.08 -9.03 14.12
N ALA A 482 -14.11 -8.82 15.44
CA ALA A 482 -14.48 -7.54 16.01
C ALA A 482 -13.44 -6.45 15.65
N ASP A 483 -13.86 -5.33 15.10
CA ASP A 483 -12.97 -4.20 14.80
C ASP A 483 -13.75 -2.88 14.96
N PRO A 484 -13.47 -2.10 16.02
CA PRO A 484 -14.11 -0.80 16.23
C PRO A 484 -13.90 0.19 15.07
N GLY A 485 -12.78 0.10 14.36
CA GLY A 485 -12.44 0.96 13.23
C GLY A 485 -12.99 0.50 11.88
N PHE A 486 -13.65 -0.67 11.81
CA PHE A 486 -14.01 -1.32 10.56
C PHE A 486 -14.83 -0.43 9.63
N ALA A 487 -15.90 0.21 10.14
CA ALA A 487 -16.78 1.03 9.31
C ALA A 487 -16.03 2.22 8.69
N ALA A 488 -15.19 2.89 9.48
CA ALA A 488 -14.36 4.01 9.04
C ALA A 488 -13.26 3.56 8.07
N ALA A 489 -12.60 2.42 8.32
CA ALA A 489 -11.63 1.83 7.40
C ALA A 489 -12.25 1.47 6.04
N ARG A 490 -13.45 0.87 6.04
CA ARG A 490 -14.20 0.56 4.81
C ARG A 490 -14.60 1.83 4.05
N ALA A 491 -15.00 2.88 4.76
CA ALA A 491 -15.28 4.19 4.17
C ALA A 491 -14.01 4.81 3.54
N ALA A 492 -12.87 4.74 4.24
CA ALA A 492 -11.58 5.23 3.76
C ALA A 492 -11.11 4.49 2.49
N GLN A 493 -11.26 3.16 2.46
CA GLN A 493 -10.96 2.33 1.29
C GLN A 493 -11.86 2.70 0.10
N LYS A 494 -13.16 2.87 0.34
CA LYS A 494 -14.11 3.30 -0.70
C LYS A 494 -13.79 4.69 -1.25
N ALA A 495 -13.47 5.64 -0.37
CA ALA A 495 -13.06 6.98 -0.75
C ALA A 495 -11.74 6.97 -1.55
N SER A 496 -10.77 6.15 -1.12
CA SER A 496 -9.50 5.95 -1.83
C SER A 496 -9.72 5.40 -3.24
N ALA A 497 -10.59 4.39 -3.39
CA ALA A 497 -10.96 3.84 -4.69
C ALA A 497 -11.67 4.86 -5.59
N ALA A 498 -12.46 5.76 -4.99
CA ALA A 498 -13.08 6.90 -5.67
C ALA A 498 -12.11 8.07 -5.94
N LYS A 499 -10.83 7.96 -5.49
CA LYS A 499 -9.82 9.03 -5.52
C LYS A 499 -10.23 10.30 -4.76
N ASP A 500 -11.16 10.18 -3.81
CA ASP A 500 -11.50 11.24 -2.88
C ASP A 500 -10.52 11.21 -1.70
N GLN A 501 -9.41 11.92 -1.86
CA GLN A 501 -8.31 11.94 -0.89
C GLN A 501 -8.74 12.57 0.44
N ALA A 502 -9.60 13.58 0.41
CA ALA A 502 -10.06 14.27 1.62
C ALA A 502 -10.97 13.36 2.46
N ALA A 503 -11.88 12.63 1.80
CA ALA A 503 -12.70 11.63 2.48
C ALA A 503 -11.85 10.45 2.98
N ALA A 504 -10.94 9.94 2.16
CA ALA A 504 -10.06 8.84 2.55
C ALA A 504 -9.24 9.17 3.80
N LEU A 505 -8.66 10.38 3.85
CA LEU A 505 -7.87 10.83 5.00
C LEU A 505 -8.72 11.01 6.27
N ARG A 506 -9.90 11.63 6.14
CA ARG A 506 -10.83 11.81 7.29
C ARG A 506 -11.23 10.45 7.86
N ASP A 507 -11.67 9.54 7.01
CA ASP A 507 -12.21 8.25 7.43
C ASP A 507 -11.08 7.33 7.96
N ALA A 508 -9.86 7.42 7.40
CA ALA A 508 -8.70 6.70 7.93
C ALA A 508 -8.28 7.22 9.33
N ARG A 509 -8.36 8.53 9.57
CA ARG A 509 -8.13 9.10 10.91
C ARG A 509 -9.18 8.61 11.92
N GLU A 510 -10.45 8.51 11.50
CA GLU A 510 -11.52 7.98 12.34
C GLU A 510 -11.29 6.49 12.68
N ALA A 511 -10.81 5.69 11.72
CA ALA A 511 -10.45 4.28 11.97
C ALA A 511 -9.34 4.16 13.04
N VAL A 512 -8.28 4.97 12.93
CA VAL A 512 -7.19 5.02 13.93
C VAL A 512 -7.68 5.51 15.29
N GLN A 513 -8.62 6.47 15.34
CA GLN A 513 -9.20 6.93 16.60
C GLN A 513 -10.04 5.84 17.28
N ALA A 514 -10.80 5.05 16.51
CA ALA A 514 -11.63 3.98 17.02
C ALA A 514 -10.83 2.78 17.54
N ALA A 515 -9.70 2.46 16.88
CA ALA A 515 -8.80 1.36 17.25
C ALA A 515 -7.33 1.80 17.18
N PRO A 516 -6.84 2.56 18.19
CA PRO A 516 -5.51 3.19 18.16
C PRO A 516 -4.34 2.21 18.27
N ASP A 517 -4.60 0.98 18.73
CA ASP A 517 -3.64 -0.13 18.85
C ASP A 517 -3.62 -1.05 17.63
N ASP A 518 -4.47 -0.81 16.64
CA ASP A 518 -4.47 -1.57 15.39
C ASP A 518 -3.45 -0.96 14.40
N PRO A 519 -2.37 -1.68 14.08
CA PRO A 519 -1.37 -1.16 13.15
C PRO A 519 -1.90 -1.06 11.72
N GLN A 520 -2.88 -1.87 11.33
CA GLN A 520 -3.40 -1.88 9.96
C GLN A 520 -4.12 -0.56 9.64
N HIS A 521 -4.93 -0.04 10.57
CA HIS A 521 -5.57 1.27 10.41
C HIS A 521 -4.55 2.40 10.27
N ARG A 522 -3.41 2.30 10.96
CA ARG A 522 -2.32 3.27 10.82
C ARG A 522 -1.58 3.14 9.49
N VAL A 523 -1.39 1.94 8.97
CA VAL A 523 -0.88 1.73 7.61
C VAL A 523 -1.81 2.36 6.59
N GLU A 524 -3.13 2.18 6.73
CA GLU A 524 -4.13 2.80 5.85
C GLU A 524 -4.10 4.34 5.94
N LEU A 525 -3.95 4.89 7.14
CA LEU A 525 -3.74 6.34 7.34
C LEU A 525 -2.47 6.84 6.65
N ILE A 526 -1.34 6.13 6.80
CA ILE A 526 -0.09 6.47 6.12
C ILE A 526 -0.30 6.49 4.60
N ASN A 527 -0.98 5.48 4.04
CA ASN A 527 -1.27 5.43 2.61
C ASN A 527 -2.16 6.59 2.16
N ALA A 528 -3.18 6.95 2.95
CA ALA A 528 -4.05 8.09 2.67
C ALA A 528 -3.29 9.44 2.73
N LEU A 529 -2.40 9.62 3.71
CA LEU A 529 -1.54 10.80 3.85
C LEU A 529 -0.59 10.94 2.65
N VAL A 530 0.04 9.84 2.23
CA VAL A 530 0.91 9.82 1.05
C VAL A 530 0.14 10.18 -0.21
N ALA A 531 -1.06 9.62 -0.40
CA ALA A 531 -1.91 9.94 -1.53
C ALA A 531 -2.31 11.43 -1.53
N ALA A 532 -2.61 12.00 -0.37
CA ALA A 532 -2.91 13.42 -0.19
C ALA A 532 -1.70 14.35 -0.29
N GLY A 533 -0.48 13.81 -0.40
CA GLY A 533 0.78 14.57 -0.50
C GLY A 533 1.36 15.03 0.84
N ASP A 534 0.79 14.63 1.97
CA ASP A 534 1.32 14.94 3.30
C ASP A 534 2.35 13.90 3.74
N THR A 535 3.52 13.94 3.09
CA THR A 535 4.59 12.99 3.35
C THR A 535 5.19 13.12 4.73
N ARG A 536 5.19 14.34 5.31
CA ARG A 536 5.75 14.60 6.64
C ARG A 536 4.91 13.92 7.72
N GLU A 537 3.60 14.09 7.71
CA GLU A 537 2.73 13.42 8.68
C GLU A 537 2.78 11.89 8.48
N ALA A 538 2.86 11.41 7.24
CA ALA A 538 3.04 9.98 6.95
C ALA A 538 4.33 9.41 7.57
N ASP A 539 5.44 10.14 7.50
CA ASP A 539 6.71 9.74 8.13
C ASP A 539 6.61 9.77 9.66
N ASP A 540 5.94 10.77 10.23
CA ASP A 540 5.72 10.88 11.67
C ASP A 540 4.83 9.73 12.20
N GLN A 541 3.79 9.31 11.46
CA GLN A 541 3.00 8.12 11.78
C GLN A 541 3.83 6.83 11.71
N ALA A 542 4.71 6.70 10.69
CA ALA A 542 5.58 5.53 10.59
C ALA A 542 6.58 5.43 11.76
N ARG A 543 7.18 6.57 12.16
CA ARG A 543 8.05 6.63 13.35
C ARG A 543 7.29 6.25 14.62
N TYR A 544 6.08 6.80 14.80
CA TYR A 544 5.23 6.43 15.93
C TYR A 544 4.97 4.93 15.99
N MET A 545 4.68 4.26 14.86
CA MET A 545 4.45 2.82 14.83
C MET A 545 5.70 2.01 15.24
N VAL A 546 6.89 2.47 14.85
CA VAL A 546 8.16 1.86 15.26
C VAL A 546 8.38 2.05 16.76
N ASP A 547 8.25 3.27 17.26
CA ASP A 547 8.51 3.63 18.65
C ASP A 547 7.51 2.97 19.62
N ALA A 548 6.26 2.81 19.18
CA ALA A 548 5.20 2.15 19.95
C ALA A 548 5.23 0.61 19.85
N GLY A 549 6.20 0.01 19.13
CA GLY A 549 6.33 -1.44 19.01
C GLY A 549 5.19 -2.10 18.20
N MET A 550 4.48 -1.34 17.37
CA MET A 550 3.30 -1.82 16.63
C MET A 550 3.63 -2.79 15.50
N LEU A 551 4.89 -2.84 15.07
CA LEU A 551 5.34 -3.67 13.95
C LEU A 551 5.22 -5.18 14.23
N ASP A 552 5.21 -5.61 15.50
CA ASP A 552 5.01 -7.02 15.86
C ASP A 552 3.59 -7.54 15.56
N ALA A 553 2.65 -6.61 15.38
CA ALA A 553 1.26 -6.89 15.03
C ALA A 553 1.00 -6.79 13.51
N LEU A 554 2.05 -6.65 12.69
CA LEU A 554 1.99 -6.67 11.23
C LEU A 554 2.72 -7.88 10.65
N PRO A 555 2.34 -8.35 9.45
CA PRO A 555 3.21 -9.21 8.66
C PRO A 555 4.56 -8.52 8.36
N ASP A 556 5.64 -9.30 8.25
CA ASP A 556 7.00 -8.76 8.19
C ASP A 556 7.24 -7.84 6.97
N MET A 557 6.60 -8.10 5.83
CA MET A 557 6.76 -7.27 4.62
C MET A 557 6.21 -5.84 4.82
N PRO A 558 4.92 -5.62 5.17
CA PRO A 558 4.44 -4.29 5.57
C PRO A 558 5.26 -3.66 6.69
N ALA A 559 5.63 -4.45 7.72
CA ALA A 559 6.45 -3.95 8.83
C ALA A 559 7.81 -3.39 8.36
N ALA A 560 8.46 -4.06 7.39
CA ALA A 560 9.72 -3.63 6.80
C ALA A 560 9.59 -2.28 6.08
N TYR A 561 8.55 -2.10 5.26
CA TYR A 561 8.31 -0.84 4.56
C TYR A 561 7.95 0.31 5.50
N ILE A 562 7.18 0.06 6.56
CA ILE A 562 6.90 1.08 7.59
C ILE A 562 8.19 1.48 8.31
N ALA A 563 9.04 0.52 8.69
CA ALA A 563 10.33 0.81 9.31
C ALA A 563 11.28 1.58 8.36
N GLN A 564 11.27 1.26 7.06
CA GLN A 564 12.03 1.98 6.05
C GLN A 564 11.56 3.43 5.92
N ARG A 565 10.23 3.67 5.84
CA ARG A 565 9.65 5.02 5.83
C ARG A 565 9.99 5.80 7.11
N ALA A 566 10.01 5.14 8.26
CA ALA A 566 10.41 5.75 9.52
C ALA A 566 11.91 6.16 9.55
N GLY A 567 12.71 5.76 8.56
CA GLY A 567 14.16 5.96 8.52
C GLY A 567 14.93 4.99 9.43
N ASN A 568 14.28 3.92 9.91
CA ASN A 568 14.89 2.93 10.77
C ASN A 568 15.41 1.74 9.96
N GLY A 569 16.54 1.94 9.27
CA GLY A 569 17.15 0.94 8.39
C GLY A 569 17.46 -0.40 9.08
N ARG A 570 17.83 -0.37 10.37
CA ARG A 570 18.09 -1.58 11.14
C ARG A 570 16.83 -2.45 11.29
N VAL A 571 15.72 -1.87 11.74
CA VAL A 571 14.46 -2.60 11.91
C VAL A 571 13.90 -3.01 10.55
N ALA A 572 14.02 -2.17 9.52
CA ALA A 572 13.61 -2.52 8.16
C ALA A 572 14.35 -3.76 7.65
N TYR A 573 15.67 -3.81 7.79
CA TYR A 573 16.49 -4.96 7.42
C TYR A 573 16.09 -6.23 8.20
N GLU A 574 15.90 -6.11 9.52
CA GLU A 574 15.48 -7.25 10.35
C GLU A 574 14.17 -7.86 9.84
N ARG A 575 13.18 -7.03 9.51
CA ARG A 575 11.87 -7.47 8.97
C ARG A 575 11.97 -8.06 7.56
N PHE A 576 12.71 -7.41 6.64
CA PHE A 576 12.96 -8.00 5.32
C PHE A 576 13.67 -9.35 5.42
N SER A 577 14.65 -9.49 6.32
CA SER A 577 15.35 -10.76 6.55
C SER A 577 14.42 -11.85 7.09
N MET A 578 13.49 -11.51 7.98
CA MET A 578 12.47 -12.46 8.47
C MET A 578 11.53 -12.90 7.35
N ALA A 579 11.05 -11.96 6.54
CA ALA A 579 10.22 -12.27 5.37
C ALA A 579 10.95 -13.16 4.37
N ASP A 580 12.23 -12.90 4.08
CA ASP A 580 13.05 -13.69 3.17
C ASP A 580 13.28 -15.11 3.69
N LYS A 581 13.60 -15.27 5.00
CA LYS A 581 13.73 -16.58 5.65
C LYS A 581 12.43 -17.39 5.63
N ALA A 582 11.28 -16.71 5.67
CA ALA A 582 9.97 -17.33 5.56
C ALA A 582 9.55 -17.62 4.10
N GLY A 583 10.37 -17.27 3.11
CA GLY A 583 10.04 -17.41 1.68
C GLY A 583 8.98 -16.42 1.19
N ALA A 584 8.73 -15.34 1.94
CA ALA A 584 7.71 -14.34 1.68
C ALA A 584 8.27 -13.04 1.04
N LEU A 585 9.59 -12.95 0.79
CA LEU A 585 10.19 -11.82 0.07
C LEU A 585 10.04 -12.03 -1.45
N PRO A 586 9.19 -11.27 -2.15
CA PRO A 586 9.05 -11.40 -3.60
C PRO A 586 10.34 -10.95 -4.31
N PRO A 587 10.67 -11.48 -5.50
CA PRO A 587 11.87 -11.08 -6.24
C PRO A 587 11.99 -9.56 -6.46
N GLY A 588 10.86 -8.89 -6.71
CA GLY A 588 10.81 -7.43 -6.89
C GLY A 588 11.17 -6.61 -5.64
N ALA A 589 11.12 -7.19 -4.44
CA ALA A 589 11.48 -6.52 -3.18
C ALA A 589 12.93 -6.77 -2.75
N ALA A 590 13.72 -7.55 -3.51
CA ALA A 590 15.13 -7.79 -3.18
C ALA A 590 15.95 -6.49 -3.15
N ALA A 591 15.66 -5.55 -4.06
CA ALA A 591 16.30 -4.23 -4.07
C ALA A 591 16.04 -3.46 -2.77
N ASP A 592 14.79 -3.43 -2.30
CA ASP A 592 14.39 -2.73 -1.07
C ASP A 592 15.06 -3.35 0.17
N ALA A 593 15.13 -4.68 0.23
CA ALA A 593 15.88 -5.39 1.26
C ALA A 593 17.39 -5.04 1.22
N GLY A 594 17.96 -4.88 0.02
CA GLY A 594 19.35 -4.45 -0.18
C GLY A 594 19.63 -3.04 0.32
N TYR A 595 18.75 -2.07 0.00
CA TYR A 595 18.85 -0.72 0.53
C TYR A 595 18.66 -0.68 2.05
N ALA A 596 17.71 -1.44 2.60
CA ALA A 596 17.53 -1.56 4.04
C ALA A 596 18.78 -2.13 4.73
N ALA A 597 19.39 -3.18 4.16
CA ALA A 597 20.65 -3.76 4.64
C ALA A 597 21.82 -2.75 4.57
N MET A 598 21.92 -1.97 3.49
CA MET A 598 22.91 -0.91 3.33
C MET A 598 22.77 0.15 4.44
N HIS A 599 21.55 0.63 4.69
CA HIS A 599 21.26 1.58 5.78
C HIS A 599 21.47 0.97 7.18
N ALA A 600 21.37 -0.35 7.31
CA ALA A 600 21.71 -1.09 8.53
C ALA A 600 23.22 -1.42 8.67
N HIS A 601 24.06 -0.97 7.73
CA HIS A 601 25.49 -1.28 7.67
C HIS A 601 25.79 -2.78 7.59
N ARG A 602 24.92 -3.54 6.92
CA ARG A 602 25.05 -4.97 6.65
C ARG A 602 25.52 -5.18 5.21
N ASN A 603 26.74 -4.72 4.95
CA ASN A 603 27.29 -4.56 3.60
C ASN A 603 27.33 -5.88 2.80
N ARG A 604 27.62 -7.01 3.46
CA ARG A 604 27.66 -8.32 2.80
C ARG A 604 26.28 -8.77 2.38
N GLU A 605 25.29 -8.66 3.27
CA GLU A 605 23.91 -9.02 3.00
C GLU A 605 23.27 -8.06 1.99
N ALA A 606 23.60 -6.77 2.06
CA ALA A 606 23.20 -5.78 1.06
C ALA A 606 23.67 -6.17 -0.35
N ALA A 607 24.94 -6.57 -0.49
CA ALA A 607 25.48 -7.03 -1.76
C ALA A 607 24.69 -8.23 -2.32
N GLN A 608 24.39 -9.23 -1.48
CA GLN A 608 23.61 -10.42 -1.89
C GLN A 608 22.20 -10.06 -2.36
N TYR A 609 21.53 -9.12 -1.67
CA TYR A 609 20.22 -8.65 -2.08
C TYR A 609 20.25 -7.87 -3.40
N PHE A 610 21.26 -7.02 -3.60
CA PHE A 610 21.45 -6.33 -4.88
C PHE A 610 21.78 -7.28 -6.03
N GLU A 611 22.63 -8.30 -5.82
CA GLU A 611 22.92 -9.35 -6.80
C GLU A 611 21.61 -10.05 -7.24
N ARG A 612 20.78 -10.48 -6.28
CA ARG A 612 19.46 -11.09 -6.57
C ARG A 612 18.54 -10.16 -7.36
N ALA A 613 18.49 -8.88 -7.00
CA ALA A 613 17.67 -7.89 -7.71
C ALA A 613 18.15 -7.66 -9.15
N ILE A 614 19.47 -7.61 -9.35
CA ILE A 614 20.11 -7.47 -10.67
C ILE A 614 19.86 -8.72 -11.52
N ASP A 615 20.00 -9.92 -10.95
CA ASP A 615 19.75 -11.17 -11.68
C ASP A 615 18.28 -11.33 -12.07
N ALA A 616 17.37 -10.97 -11.18
CA ALA A 616 15.93 -10.96 -11.47
C ALA A 616 15.59 -10.00 -12.61
N SER A 617 16.32 -8.87 -12.74
CA SER A 617 16.13 -7.93 -13.85
C SER A 617 16.58 -8.45 -15.21
N ALA A 618 17.46 -9.45 -15.23
CA ALA A 618 17.99 -10.08 -16.44
C ALA A 618 17.23 -11.33 -16.86
N ALA A 619 16.36 -11.87 -16.00
CA ALA A 619 15.57 -13.06 -16.28
C ALA A 619 14.44 -12.76 -17.30
N PRO A 620 14.13 -13.70 -18.22
CA PRO A 620 12.95 -13.59 -19.06
C PRO A 620 11.70 -13.50 -18.18
N VAL A 621 10.91 -12.43 -18.34
CA VAL A 621 9.66 -12.23 -17.61
C VAL A 621 8.66 -13.31 -18.06
N PRO A 622 8.18 -14.20 -17.17
CA PRO A 622 7.11 -15.14 -17.52
C PRO A 622 5.84 -14.36 -17.86
N ASP A 623 5.08 -14.81 -18.88
CA ASP A 623 3.84 -14.16 -19.34
C ASP A 623 2.77 -13.94 -18.23
N SER A 624 2.94 -14.57 -17.06
CA SER A 624 2.04 -14.49 -15.91
C SER A 624 2.35 -13.40 -14.88
N GLU A 625 3.50 -12.72 -14.95
CA GLU A 625 3.86 -11.66 -14.01
C GLU A 625 4.27 -10.38 -14.73
N SER A 626 3.49 -9.30 -14.58
CA SER A 626 3.85 -7.97 -15.08
C SER A 626 4.89 -7.32 -14.14
N VAL A 627 6.07 -7.90 -14.00
CA VAL A 627 7.19 -7.21 -13.36
C VAL A 627 7.77 -6.25 -14.39
N ALA A 628 7.57 -4.95 -14.20
CA ALA A 628 8.16 -3.94 -15.08
C ALA A 628 9.69 -4.13 -15.11
N THR A 629 10.25 -4.36 -16.29
CA THR A 629 11.71 -4.43 -16.46
C THR A 629 12.33 -3.12 -15.96
N PRO A 630 13.34 -3.17 -15.08
CA PRO A 630 13.97 -1.97 -14.56
C PRO A 630 14.46 -1.06 -15.69
N THR A 631 14.26 0.24 -15.54
CA THR A 631 14.84 1.22 -16.46
C THR A 631 16.37 1.14 -16.41
N PRO A 632 17.08 1.53 -17.47
CA PRO A 632 18.55 1.58 -17.45
C PRO A 632 19.13 2.41 -16.30
N ALA A 633 18.42 3.45 -15.86
CA ALA A 633 18.77 4.25 -14.70
C ALA A 633 18.67 3.42 -13.40
N GLN A 634 17.53 2.77 -13.15
CA GLN A 634 17.33 1.92 -11.97
C GLN A 634 18.37 0.79 -11.88
N LEU A 635 18.69 0.14 -13.01
CA LEU A 635 19.73 -0.89 -13.03
C LEU A 635 21.12 -0.30 -12.71
N ASN A 636 21.43 0.88 -13.22
CA ASN A 636 22.68 1.57 -12.89
C ASN A 636 22.73 1.95 -11.39
N ASP A 637 21.61 2.33 -10.79
CA ASP A 637 21.53 2.69 -9.37
C ASP A 637 21.75 1.47 -8.47
N LEU A 638 21.13 0.33 -8.78
CA LEU A 638 21.38 -0.94 -8.08
C LEU A 638 22.85 -1.35 -8.16
N ARG A 639 23.44 -1.25 -9.37
CA ARG A 639 24.85 -1.55 -9.60
C ARG A 639 25.79 -0.58 -8.88
N SER A 640 25.38 0.67 -8.72
CA SER A 640 26.15 1.68 -7.97
C SER A 640 26.08 1.43 -6.47
N ALA A 641 24.90 1.05 -5.95
CA ALA A 641 24.73 0.67 -4.55
C ALA A 641 25.53 -0.59 -4.20
N HIS A 642 25.50 -1.61 -5.06
CA HIS A 642 26.35 -2.80 -4.95
C HIS A 642 27.85 -2.45 -4.94
N ALA A 643 28.28 -1.59 -5.87
CA ALA A 643 29.67 -1.14 -5.94
C ALA A 643 30.13 -0.41 -4.68
N ASP A 644 29.25 0.34 -4.01
CA ASP A 644 29.56 1.04 -2.76
C ASP A 644 29.65 0.09 -1.57
N VAL A 645 28.66 -0.78 -1.36
CA VAL A 645 28.66 -1.72 -0.21
C VAL A 645 29.79 -2.75 -0.30
N THR A 646 30.30 -3.03 -1.49
CA THR A 646 31.47 -3.89 -1.69
C THR A 646 32.80 -3.12 -1.73
N ARG A 647 32.81 -1.80 -1.54
CA ARG A 647 34.03 -0.98 -1.56
C ARG A 647 34.63 -0.84 -0.17
N ASN A 648 35.68 -1.63 0.09
CA ASN A 648 36.38 -1.60 1.38
C ASN A 648 37.76 -0.93 1.30
N TRP A 649 38.31 -0.74 0.10
CA TRP A 649 39.60 -0.09 -0.11
C TRP A 649 39.69 0.45 -1.53
N GLY A 650 40.71 1.26 -1.78
CA GLY A 650 41.11 1.65 -3.12
C GLY A 650 42.42 2.41 -3.09
N PHE A 651 42.86 2.85 -4.26
CA PHE A 651 43.99 3.75 -4.35
C PHE A 651 43.79 4.76 -5.48
N ASN A 652 44.42 5.91 -5.36
CA ASN A 652 44.51 6.88 -6.41
C ASN A 652 45.99 7.13 -6.74
N ALA A 653 46.27 7.43 -8.00
CA ALA A 653 47.53 7.96 -8.45
C ALA A 653 47.23 9.27 -9.18
N SER A 654 48.00 10.31 -8.88
CA SER A 654 47.80 11.63 -9.49
C SER A 654 49.10 12.21 -10.01
N LEU A 655 48.96 12.97 -11.09
CA LEU A 655 50.02 13.71 -11.74
C LEU A 655 49.51 15.11 -12.03
N ASN A 656 50.13 16.13 -11.46
CA ASN A 656 49.63 17.49 -11.50
C ASN A 656 50.73 18.47 -11.93
N TYR A 657 50.36 19.45 -12.75
CA TYR A 657 51.18 20.63 -13.04
C TYR A 657 50.52 21.87 -12.47
N ARG A 658 51.33 22.64 -11.74
CA ARG A 658 50.95 23.85 -11.03
C ARG A 658 51.38 25.10 -11.81
N GLY A 659 50.45 25.99 -12.13
CA GLY A 659 50.69 27.44 -12.06
C GLY A 659 50.67 27.83 -10.57
N ALA A 660 51.53 28.72 -10.10
CA ALA A 660 51.96 28.93 -8.71
C ALA A 660 50.97 28.78 -7.51
N GLY A 661 49.66 28.52 -7.66
CA GLY A 661 48.64 28.30 -6.61
C GLY A 661 48.38 26.86 -6.16
N MET A 662 47.43 26.66 -5.25
CA MET A 662 47.12 25.36 -4.64
C MET A 662 46.18 24.53 -5.52
N GLN A 663 46.24 23.20 -5.37
CA GLN A 663 45.42 22.28 -6.16
C GLN A 663 44.26 21.76 -5.31
N PRO A 664 43.05 21.68 -5.88
CA PRO A 664 41.94 20.95 -5.28
C PRO A 664 42.24 19.46 -5.10
N GLY A 665 42.06 18.92 -3.89
CA GLY A 665 41.99 17.48 -3.64
C GLY A 665 43.08 16.93 -2.72
N TYR A 666 43.58 15.73 -3.05
CA TYR A 666 44.42 14.88 -2.20
C TYR A 666 45.87 15.35 -2.03
N THR A 667 46.21 16.56 -2.46
CA THR A 667 47.58 17.01 -2.68
C THR A 667 48.00 18.07 -1.65
N SER A 668 48.81 17.69 -0.66
CA SER A 668 49.66 18.66 0.04
C SER A 668 50.85 18.99 -0.86
N SER A 669 51.27 20.27 -0.90
CA SER A 669 52.56 20.61 -1.51
C SER A 669 53.65 20.20 -0.51
N PRO A 670 54.58 19.29 -0.87
CA PRO A 670 55.64 18.85 0.06
C PRO A 670 56.55 20.00 0.53
N THR A 671 56.54 21.10 -0.22
CA THR A 671 57.20 22.36 0.15
C THR A 671 56.31 23.52 -0.30
N PRO A 672 55.91 24.44 0.61
CA PRO A 672 55.25 25.68 0.22
C PRO A 672 56.17 26.50 -0.71
N GLY A 673 55.60 27.10 -1.75
CA GLY A 673 56.38 27.88 -2.72
C GLY A 673 55.54 28.53 -3.80
N THR A 674 56.11 29.53 -4.48
CA THR A 674 55.49 30.31 -5.57
C THR A 674 55.97 29.89 -6.96
N SER A 675 56.78 28.84 -7.06
CA SER A 675 57.26 28.31 -8.34
C SER A 675 56.30 27.28 -8.91
N ASN A 676 56.10 27.33 -10.23
CA ASN A 676 55.40 26.27 -10.96
C ASN A 676 56.13 24.94 -10.76
N ASN A 677 55.40 23.88 -10.45
CA ASN A 677 55.99 22.55 -10.29
C ASN A 677 55.10 21.44 -10.86
N TRP A 678 55.74 20.32 -11.15
CA TRP A 678 55.14 19.05 -11.43
C TRP A 678 55.18 18.18 -10.17
N GLN A 679 54.04 17.63 -9.80
CA GLN A 679 53.85 16.82 -8.60
C GLN A 679 53.21 15.50 -8.96
N GLY A 680 53.73 14.43 -8.36
CA GLY A 680 53.19 13.09 -8.49
C GLY A 680 52.88 12.54 -7.11
N GLY A 681 51.81 11.76 -6.99
CA GLY A 681 51.56 11.06 -5.74
C GLY A 681 50.60 9.90 -5.87
N VAL A 682 50.62 9.06 -4.85
CA VAL A 682 49.75 7.88 -4.71
C VAL A 682 49.14 7.91 -3.32
N GLU A 683 47.84 7.69 -3.20
CA GLU A 683 47.16 7.48 -1.93
C GLU A 683 46.43 6.13 -1.98
N ALA A 684 46.64 5.29 -0.97
CA ALA A 684 45.83 4.11 -0.72
C ALA A 684 44.97 4.37 0.53
N TYR A 685 43.71 3.93 0.49
CA TYR A 685 42.80 4.06 1.62
C TYR A 685 42.09 2.74 1.90
N TRP A 686 41.69 2.57 3.15
CA TRP A 686 40.91 1.45 3.66
C TRP A 686 39.73 1.97 4.48
N ARG A 687 38.57 1.35 4.28
CA ARG A 687 37.32 1.58 5.02
C ARG A 687 37.13 0.44 6.03
N PRO A 688 37.58 0.60 7.28
CA PRO A 688 37.49 -0.48 8.28
C PRO A 688 36.07 -0.95 8.56
N PHE A 689 35.08 -0.08 8.36
CA PHE A 689 33.67 -0.36 8.59
C PHE A 689 32.89 -0.62 7.28
N GLY A 690 33.59 -0.72 6.14
CA GLY A 690 32.99 -0.79 4.80
C GLY A 690 32.21 0.47 4.43
N SER A 691 31.14 0.32 3.63
CA SER A 691 30.20 1.41 3.40
C SER A 691 29.44 1.76 4.69
N LEU A 692 29.32 3.06 4.96
CA LEU A 692 28.47 3.61 6.02
C LEU A 692 27.28 4.37 5.39
N GLY A 693 26.86 3.94 4.19
CA GLY A 693 25.89 4.64 3.38
C GLY A 693 26.43 5.98 2.92
N GLU A 694 25.70 7.06 3.19
CA GLU A 694 26.12 8.42 2.82
C GLU A 694 27.26 8.97 3.71
N ARG A 695 27.55 8.30 4.83
CA ARG A 695 28.70 8.62 5.69
C ARG A 695 29.91 7.81 5.26
N MET A 696 31.09 8.23 5.69
CA MET A 696 32.33 7.52 5.39
C MET A 696 33.35 7.69 6.52
N PHE A 697 34.14 6.65 6.74
CA PHE A 697 35.36 6.69 7.54
C PHE A 697 36.46 5.91 6.81
N GLU A 698 37.60 6.55 6.59
CA GLU A 698 38.73 6.00 5.85
C GLU A 698 40.02 6.24 6.62
N VAL A 699 40.87 5.22 6.68
CA VAL A 699 42.29 5.36 7.04
C VAL A 699 43.08 5.30 5.75
N TYR A 700 44.03 6.20 5.56
CA TYR A 700 44.79 6.30 4.32
C TYR A 700 46.28 6.55 4.56
N ALA A 701 47.07 6.15 3.58
CA ALA A 701 48.47 6.46 3.47
C ALA A 701 48.71 7.06 2.08
N ARG A 702 49.47 8.15 2.01
CA ARG A 702 49.85 8.76 0.73
C ARG A 702 51.34 9.05 0.66
N GLY A 703 51.88 8.98 -0.55
CA GLY A 703 53.23 9.43 -0.89
C GLY A 703 53.16 10.48 -1.99
N TYR A 704 53.82 11.62 -1.80
CA TYR A 704 53.84 12.72 -2.76
C TYR A 704 55.26 13.25 -2.95
N GLU A 705 55.62 13.60 -4.19
CA GLU A 705 56.89 14.26 -4.51
C GLU A 705 56.71 15.34 -5.57
N SER A 706 57.64 16.30 -5.60
CA SER A 706 57.80 17.21 -6.73
C SER A 706 58.91 16.67 -7.63
N PHE A 707 58.62 16.31 -8.88
CA PHE A 707 59.66 15.78 -9.79
C PHE A 707 60.15 16.81 -10.82
N GLY A 708 59.57 18.02 -10.84
CA GLY A 708 60.08 19.13 -11.63
C GLY A 708 59.63 20.48 -11.08
N VAL A 709 60.56 21.37 -10.74
CA VAL A 709 60.25 22.72 -10.24
C VAL A 709 60.88 23.77 -11.15
N LYS A 710 60.09 24.76 -11.57
CA LYS A 710 60.56 25.89 -12.38
C LYS A 710 61.61 26.68 -11.58
N ASN A 711 62.67 27.10 -12.26
CA ASN A 711 63.85 27.77 -11.67
C ASN A 711 64.74 26.88 -10.79
N GLY A 712 64.69 25.54 -10.94
CA GLY A 712 65.65 24.63 -10.30
C GLY A 712 65.42 24.40 -8.81
N GLY A 713 64.18 24.50 -8.33
CA GLY A 713 63.83 24.11 -6.96
C GLY A 713 64.04 22.62 -6.68
N ALA A 714 63.94 22.21 -5.41
CA ALA A 714 64.15 20.81 -4.99
C ALA A 714 63.19 19.85 -5.70
N THR A 715 63.69 18.67 -6.09
CA THR A 715 62.91 17.64 -6.80
C THR A 715 63.26 16.22 -6.35
N GLY A 716 62.43 15.26 -6.76
CA GLY A 716 62.64 13.83 -6.55
C GLY A 716 62.58 13.45 -5.08
N VAL A 717 63.40 12.47 -4.70
CA VAL A 717 63.43 11.88 -3.34
C VAL A 717 63.66 12.91 -2.23
N ASP A 718 64.34 14.02 -2.52
CA ASP A 718 64.53 15.11 -1.55
C ASP A 718 63.22 15.78 -1.14
N THR A 719 62.19 15.70 -1.98
CA THR A 719 60.85 16.26 -1.75
C THR A 719 59.79 15.20 -1.44
N LEU A 720 60.20 13.93 -1.30
CA LEU A 720 59.27 12.84 -1.06
C LEU A 720 58.70 12.92 0.36
N GLU A 721 57.39 13.12 0.44
CA GLU A 721 56.61 13.12 1.66
C GLU A 721 55.79 11.83 1.74
N ALA A 722 55.77 11.20 2.91
CA ALA A 722 54.73 10.23 3.24
C ALA A 722 53.75 10.83 4.24
N THR A 723 52.49 10.48 4.13
CA THR A 723 51.46 10.88 5.09
C THR A 723 50.67 9.65 5.53
N LEU A 724 50.36 9.56 6.82
CA LEU A 724 49.41 8.60 7.37
C LEU A 724 48.26 9.36 8.02
N GLY A 725 47.02 9.08 7.67
CA GLY A 725 45.88 9.86 8.17
C GLY A 725 44.58 9.09 8.25
N ALA A 726 43.60 9.72 8.88
CA ALA A 726 42.22 9.27 8.89
C ALA A 726 41.31 10.42 8.47
N ARG A 727 40.23 10.09 7.76
CA ARG A 727 39.22 11.05 7.34
C ARG A 727 37.82 10.51 7.53
N ALA A 728 36.88 11.42 7.77
CA ALA A 728 35.48 11.10 7.94
C ALA A 728 34.58 12.08 7.18
N LYS A 729 33.50 11.55 6.60
CA LYS A 729 32.33 12.32 6.16
C LYS A 729 31.21 12.12 7.18
N PRO A 730 31.01 13.06 8.13
CA PRO A 730 30.08 12.86 9.25
C PRO A 730 28.60 13.11 8.88
N PHE A 731 28.33 13.95 7.88
CA PHE A 731 26.98 14.36 7.50
C PHE A 731 26.51 13.62 6.25
N THR A 732 25.22 13.33 6.20
CA THR A 732 24.57 12.68 5.05
C THR A 732 24.23 13.71 3.97
N GLN A 733 23.72 14.87 4.37
CA GLN A 733 23.22 15.93 3.47
C GLN A 733 24.30 16.81 2.84
N ILE A 734 25.53 16.81 3.38
CA ILE A 734 26.63 17.62 2.86
C ILE A 734 27.90 16.78 2.70
N ASP A 735 28.58 16.97 1.58
CA ASP A 735 29.84 16.34 1.24
C ASP A 735 31.03 17.10 1.87
N ALA A 736 31.04 17.13 3.21
CA ALA A 736 32.13 17.70 4.00
C ALA A 736 32.99 16.58 4.60
N ILE A 737 34.30 16.65 4.39
CA ILE A 737 35.30 15.69 4.88
C ILE A 737 36.18 16.39 5.91
N VAL A 738 36.30 15.79 7.09
CA VAL A 738 37.30 16.17 8.09
C VAL A 738 38.42 15.14 8.05
N ALA A 739 39.67 15.59 7.98
CA ALA A 739 40.83 14.71 7.99
C ALA A 739 41.86 15.16 9.03
N PHE A 740 42.56 14.20 9.61
CA PHE A 740 43.69 14.43 10.49
C PHE A 740 44.82 13.48 10.12
N GLU A 741 46.00 14.03 9.86
CA GLU A 741 47.08 13.27 9.26
C GLU A 741 48.47 13.68 9.77
N ARG A 742 49.36 12.70 9.81
CA ARG A 742 50.77 12.85 10.18
C ARG A 742 51.62 12.86 8.94
N ILE A 743 52.37 13.94 8.76
CA ILE A 743 53.38 14.10 7.72
C ILE A 743 54.70 13.49 8.21
N ILE A 744 55.24 12.59 7.40
CA ILE A 744 56.46 11.81 7.63
C ILE A 744 57.48 12.23 6.57
N PRO A 745 58.61 12.84 6.96
CA PRO A 745 59.61 13.31 6.04
C PRO A 745 60.47 12.13 5.57
N ILE A 746 60.30 11.71 4.30
CA ILE A 746 61.23 10.77 3.65
C ILE A 746 62.38 11.57 3.01
N GLY A 747 62.04 12.67 2.34
CA GLY A 747 62.98 13.59 1.72
C GLY A 747 63.57 14.61 2.69
N SER A 748 64.80 15.04 2.38
CA SER A 748 65.56 16.02 3.17
C SER A 748 64.93 17.43 3.22
N ARG A 749 63.99 17.72 2.31
CA ARG A 749 63.28 19.01 2.19
C ARG A 749 61.84 18.98 2.71
N VAL A 750 61.42 17.88 3.33
CA VAL A 750 60.08 17.74 3.90
C VAL A 750 60.11 18.04 5.39
N ASN A 751 59.17 18.85 5.87
CA ASN A 751 59.03 19.15 7.29
C ASN A 751 58.01 18.21 7.95
N PRO A 752 58.35 17.55 9.06
CA PRO A 752 57.39 16.72 9.80
C PRO A 752 56.33 17.59 10.48
N ASP A 753 55.06 17.40 10.13
CA ASP A 753 53.94 18.14 10.71
C ASP A 753 52.71 17.26 11.01
N TRP A 754 51.75 17.82 11.73
CA TRP A 754 50.38 17.33 11.83
C TRP A 754 49.48 18.27 11.05
N LEU A 755 48.61 17.71 10.23
CA LEU A 755 47.72 18.48 9.38
C LEU A 755 46.27 18.11 9.67
N ALA A 756 45.51 19.11 10.14
CA ALA A 756 44.06 19.03 10.26
C ALA A 756 43.42 19.67 9.03
N ARG A 757 42.53 18.97 8.34
CA ARG A 757 41.87 19.45 7.11
C ARG A 757 40.36 19.39 7.19
N LEU A 758 39.74 20.37 6.55
CA LEU A 758 38.32 20.39 6.26
C LEU A 758 38.16 20.63 4.75
N ALA A 759 37.56 19.67 4.07
CA ALA A 759 37.24 19.78 2.65
C ALA A 759 35.73 19.73 2.44
N TYR A 760 35.26 20.44 1.44
CA TYR A 760 33.91 20.40 0.94
C TYR A 760 33.96 20.20 -0.57
N SER A 761 33.19 19.24 -1.07
CA SER A 761 32.95 19.07 -2.50
C SER A 761 31.45 19.11 -2.75
N GLY A 762 31.01 19.67 -3.87
CA GLY A 762 29.60 19.68 -4.20
C GLY A 762 29.36 20.06 -5.65
N GLY A 763 28.10 20.10 -6.05
CA GLY A 763 27.70 20.46 -7.41
C GLY A 763 26.54 19.64 -7.92
N PHE A 764 26.32 19.70 -9.22
CA PHE A 764 25.30 18.91 -9.92
C PHE A 764 25.85 18.41 -11.24
N GLY A 765 25.33 17.28 -11.74
CA GLY A 765 25.82 16.67 -12.98
C GLY A 765 27.24 16.10 -12.89
N THR A 766 27.76 15.90 -11.68
CA THR A 766 29.10 15.35 -11.40
C THR A 766 29.21 13.86 -11.76
N GLU A 767 28.10 13.14 -11.64
CA GLU A 767 27.99 11.71 -11.94
C GLU A 767 27.81 11.42 -13.44
N ARG A 768 28.16 10.20 -13.85
CA ARG A 768 27.98 9.76 -15.23
C ARG A 768 26.51 9.44 -15.48
N ARG A 769 25.86 10.24 -16.34
CA ARG A 769 24.47 10.00 -16.78
C ARG A 769 24.40 8.86 -17.80
N VAL A 770 23.46 7.94 -17.58
CA VAL A 770 23.16 6.81 -18.50
C VAL A 770 21.98 7.09 -19.44
N ASP A 771 21.14 8.06 -19.09
CA ASP A 771 19.88 8.40 -19.75
C ASP A 771 20.02 9.45 -20.88
N VAL A 772 20.98 10.36 -20.78
CA VAL A 772 21.18 11.46 -21.75
C VAL A 772 22.62 11.56 -22.26
N PRO A 773 22.85 11.97 -23.53
CA PRO A 773 24.19 12.08 -24.10
C PRO A 773 24.94 13.37 -23.69
N ALA A 774 24.25 14.39 -23.16
CA ALA A 774 24.89 15.61 -22.68
C ALA A 774 24.06 16.30 -21.60
N TRP A 775 24.70 16.88 -20.58
CA TRP A 775 24.04 17.55 -19.45
C TRP A 775 24.87 18.72 -18.91
N TRP A 776 24.23 19.60 -18.15
CA TRP A 776 24.92 20.67 -17.44
C TRP A 776 25.61 20.13 -16.20
N THR A 777 26.83 20.59 -15.96
CA THR A 777 27.67 20.16 -14.84
C THR A 777 28.28 21.37 -14.16
N ALA A 778 28.13 21.44 -12.84
CA ALA A 778 28.87 22.37 -12.00
C ALA A 778 29.58 21.57 -10.90
N ARG A 779 30.83 21.92 -10.61
CA ARG A 779 31.65 21.29 -9.58
C ARG A 779 32.26 22.38 -8.71
N LEU A 780 32.01 22.32 -7.42
CA LEU A 780 32.63 23.18 -6.41
C LEU A 780 33.49 22.30 -5.52
N TYR A 781 34.72 22.72 -5.32
CA TYR A 781 35.61 22.16 -4.31
C TYR A 781 36.18 23.30 -3.48
N ALA A 782 36.19 23.14 -2.17
CA ALA A 782 36.86 24.04 -1.25
C ALA A 782 37.56 23.21 -0.17
N GLU A 783 38.77 23.58 0.19
CA GLU A 783 39.51 22.93 1.28
C GLU A 783 40.26 23.98 2.09
N THR A 784 40.37 23.74 3.39
CA THR A 784 41.29 24.45 4.27
C THR A 784 42.03 23.47 5.16
N GLY A 785 43.29 23.77 5.47
CA GLY A 785 44.11 22.94 6.33
C GLY A 785 44.99 23.78 7.24
N ALA A 786 45.25 23.26 8.44
CA ALA A 786 46.13 23.87 9.44
C ALA A 786 47.27 22.90 9.78
N TYR A 787 48.49 23.38 9.57
CA TYR A 787 49.72 22.73 10.00
C TYR A 787 49.98 23.09 11.47
N LEU A 788 49.92 22.10 12.36
CA LEU A 788 49.90 22.35 13.81
C LEU A 788 51.27 22.70 14.38
N ASN A 789 52.36 22.12 13.84
CA ASN A 789 53.71 22.42 14.29
C ASN A 789 54.21 23.73 13.65
N ALA A 790 53.98 23.91 12.34
CA ALA A 790 54.38 25.14 11.65
C ALA A 790 53.50 26.35 12.00
N GLY A 791 52.29 26.14 12.50
CA GLY A 791 51.33 27.21 12.82
C GLY A 791 50.81 27.95 11.57
N SER A 792 50.93 27.34 10.38
CA SER A 792 50.46 27.89 9.12
C SER A 792 49.11 27.31 8.70
N VAL A 793 48.34 28.08 7.95
CA VAL A 793 47.02 27.71 7.44
C VAL A 793 46.97 27.96 5.95
N TYR A 794 46.29 27.07 5.25
CA TYR A 794 45.99 27.23 3.83
C TYR A 794 44.50 27.11 3.54
N ALA A 795 44.09 27.65 2.41
CA ALA A 795 42.79 27.36 1.81
C ALA A 795 42.89 27.35 0.28
N THR A 796 42.08 26.52 -0.38
CA THR A 796 41.94 26.50 -1.84
C THR A 796 40.48 26.33 -2.21
N THR A 797 40.06 26.92 -3.32
CA THR A 797 38.70 26.82 -3.84
C THR A 797 38.72 26.78 -5.36
N ASN A 798 37.91 25.91 -5.95
CA ASN A 798 37.74 25.77 -7.38
C ASN A 798 36.28 25.55 -7.74
N LEU A 799 35.74 26.43 -8.58
CA LEU A 799 34.41 26.34 -9.16
C LEU A 799 34.54 26.12 -10.67
N GLN A 800 33.99 25.02 -11.16
CA GLN A 800 33.94 24.68 -12.58
C GLN A 800 32.49 24.58 -13.03
N MET A 801 32.14 25.18 -14.17
CA MET A 801 30.79 25.10 -14.73
C MET A 801 30.81 24.99 -16.25
N GLY A 802 30.05 24.05 -16.80
CA GLY A 802 29.99 23.83 -18.23
C GLY A 802 29.05 22.70 -18.61
N ARG A 803 29.25 22.13 -19.81
CA ARG A 803 28.41 21.07 -20.35
C ARG A 803 29.23 19.79 -20.51
N THR A 804 28.80 18.70 -19.90
CA THR A 804 29.41 17.37 -20.07
C THR A 804 28.77 16.66 -21.26
N PHE A 805 29.60 16.01 -22.07
CA PHE A 805 29.21 15.23 -23.24
C PHE A 805 29.69 13.78 -23.06
N ARG A 806 28.81 12.82 -23.28
CA ARG A 806 29.12 11.39 -23.34
C ARG A 806 29.48 11.02 -24.78
N MET A 807 30.64 10.40 -24.94
CA MET A 807 31.23 10.11 -26.25
C MET A 807 30.72 8.78 -26.79
N ASP A 808 29.40 8.66 -26.97
CA ASP A 808 28.70 7.41 -27.30
C ASP A 808 29.18 6.74 -28.59
N SER A 809 29.65 7.52 -29.57
CA SER A 809 30.23 7.00 -30.82
C SER A 809 31.52 6.21 -30.63
N TYR A 810 32.21 6.39 -29.50
CA TYR A 810 33.45 5.71 -29.16
C TYR A 810 33.27 4.77 -27.98
N SER A 811 32.71 5.30 -26.88
CA SER A 811 32.34 4.52 -25.70
C SER A 811 31.39 5.32 -24.81
N PRO A 812 30.28 4.73 -24.34
CA PRO A 812 29.39 5.37 -23.35
C PRO A 812 30.04 5.51 -21.95
N LYS A 813 31.28 5.01 -21.80
CA LYS A 813 32.12 5.17 -20.61
C LYS A 813 33.05 6.38 -20.69
N TRP A 814 33.10 7.06 -21.82
CA TRP A 814 33.95 8.22 -22.02
C TRP A 814 33.13 9.51 -21.97
N THR A 815 33.59 10.48 -21.19
CA THR A 815 32.97 11.81 -21.07
C THR A 815 33.99 12.92 -21.28
N VAL A 816 33.54 14.04 -21.87
CA VAL A 816 34.31 15.27 -22.00
C VAL A 816 33.52 16.44 -21.44
N PHE A 817 34.17 17.28 -20.65
CA PHE A 817 33.60 18.39 -19.92
C PHE A 817 34.44 19.65 -20.19
N PRO A 818 34.10 20.44 -21.21
CA PRO A 818 34.55 21.82 -21.31
C PRO A 818 33.85 22.69 -20.25
N TYR A 819 34.61 23.56 -19.59
CA TYR A 819 34.11 24.39 -18.49
C TYR A 819 34.75 25.77 -18.41
N LEU A 820 34.02 26.69 -17.81
CA LEU A 820 34.56 27.90 -17.19
C LEU A 820 35.05 27.55 -15.78
N VAL A 821 36.14 28.16 -15.35
CA VAL A 821 36.74 27.93 -14.04
C VAL A 821 36.99 29.24 -13.31
N VAL A 822 36.72 29.25 -12.01
CA VAL A 822 37.18 30.25 -11.05
C VAL A 822 37.95 29.52 -9.94
N GLY A 823 39.16 29.97 -9.64
CA GLY A 823 39.99 29.41 -8.59
C GLY A 823 40.56 30.47 -7.67
N ALA A 824 40.59 30.18 -6.38
CA ALA A 824 41.17 31.04 -5.36
C ALA A 824 42.03 30.21 -4.40
N ASP A 825 43.16 30.76 -3.96
CA ASP A 825 44.03 30.11 -2.98
C ASP A 825 44.39 31.08 -1.86
N TYR A 826 44.84 30.54 -0.73
CA TYR A 826 45.36 31.26 0.42
C TYR A 826 46.39 30.37 1.11
N ASP A 827 47.53 30.94 1.49
CA ASP A 827 48.56 30.24 2.27
C ASP A 827 49.24 31.26 3.17
N SER A 828 49.10 31.13 4.48
CA SER A 828 49.67 32.09 5.44
C SER A 828 51.20 32.07 5.46
N SER A 829 51.84 31.05 4.88
CA SER A 829 53.30 31.02 4.72
C SER A 829 53.79 31.82 3.50
N ILE A 830 52.88 32.25 2.62
CA ILE A 830 53.19 32.98 1.38
C ILE A 830 52.38 34.27 1.32
N ASP A 831 53.05 35.39 1.58
CA ASP A 831 52.61 36.79 1.39
C ASP A 831 51.22 37.22 1.91
N HIS A 832 50.48 36.32 2.59
CA HIS A 832 49.14 36.50 3.14
C HIS A 832 48.09 36.98 2.12
N SER A 833 48.37 36.92 0.81
CA SER A 833 47.42 37.32 -0.23
C SER A 833 46.43 36.20 -0.56
N ILE A 834 45.28 36.59 -1.16
CA ILE A 834 44.27 35.67 -1.70
C ILE A 834 44.31 35.80 -3.23
N PRO A 835 45.21 35.08 -3.93
CA PRO A 835 45.21 35.02 -5.38
C PRO A 835 43.89 34.45 -5.92
N LEU A 836 43.26 35.18 -6.83
CA LEU A 836 42.02 34.79 -7.52
C LEU A 836 42.24 34.82 -9.03
N GLY A 837 41.86 33.75 -9.72
CA GLY A 837 41.93 33.65 -11.18
C GLY A 837 40.70 33.03 -11.79
N ALA A 838 40.44 33.36 -13.05
CA ALA A 838 39.36 32.75 -13.82
C ALA A 838 39.81 32.40 -15.23
N GLY A 839 39.16 31.43 -15.85
CA GLY A 839 39.48 31.05 -17.22
C GLY A 839 38.65 29.89 -17.74
N VAL A 840 39.25 29.12 -18.63
CA VAL A 840 38.61 28.01 -19.35
C VAL A 840 39.40 26.74 -19.17
N GLY A 841 38.72 25.60 -19.19
CA GLY A 841 39.35 24.30 -19.15
C GLY A 841 38.53 23.22 -19.84
N ILE A 842 39.17 22.07 -19.99
CA ILE A 842 38.58 20.85 -20.49
C ILE A 842 39.04 19.71 -19.60
N SER A 843 38.10 18.86 -19.20
CA SER A 843 38.38 17.57 -18.54
C SER A 843 37.81 16.45 -19.39
N THR A 844 38.53 15.34 -19.46
CA THR A 844 38.09 14.11 -20.08
C THR A 844 38.19 12.98 -19.06
N ARG A 845 37.14 12.16 -18.96
CA ARG A 845 37.10 11.04 -18.03
C ARG A 845 36.66 9.76 -18.71
N TYR A 846 37.43 8.69 -18.51
CA TYR A 846 37.10 7.33 -18.93
C TYR A 846 36.82 6.46 -17.70
N TRP A 847 35.63 5.89 -17.64
CA TRP A 847 35.18 5.02 -16.54
C TRP A 847 35.42 3.54 -16.89
N PHE A 848 35.84 2.73 -15.92
CA PHE A 848 36.10 1.30 -16.12
C PHE A 848 35.88 0.50 -14.83
N ARG A 849 36.14 -0.81 -14.89
CA ARG A 849 35.94 -1.76 -13.78
C ARG A 849 34.48 -1.88 -13.34
N ASP A 850 33.57 -1.82 -14.31
CA ASP A 850 32.19 -2.30 -14.20
C ASP A 850 32.14 -3.82 -14.35
N SER A 851 31.09 -4.43 -13.80
CA SER A 851 30.82 -5.86 -13.89
C SER A 851 29.33 -6.10 -14.17
N GLN A 852 28.88 -7.35 -14.13
CA GLN A 852 27.44 -7.65 -14.12
C GLN A 852 26.72 -6.94 -12.97
N TYR A 853 27.38 -6.85 -11.80
CA TYR A 853 26.81 -6.34 -10.57
C TYR A 853 27.26 -4.92 -10.20
N ASP A 854 28.37 -4.44 -10.76
CA ASP A 854 28.96 -3.16 -10.38
C ASP A 854 28.84 -2.10 -11.48
N ALA A 855 28.48 -0.89 -11.08
CA ALA A 855 28.69 0.29 -11.91
C ALA A 855 30.20 0.59 -11.96
N PRO A 856 30.70 1.35 -12.95
CA PRO A 856 32.14 1.62 -13.06
C PRO A 856 32.72 2.17 -11.75
N ARG A 857 33.68 1.44 -11.19
CA ARG A 857 34.26 1.73 -9.86
C ARG A 857 35.56 2.53 -9.93
N SER A 858 36.12 2.61 -11.13
CA SER A 858 37.42 3.20 -11.40
C SER A 858 37.34 4.18 -12.56
N PHE A 859 38.20 5.19 -12.57
CA PHE A 859 38.26 6.15 -13.67
C PHE A 859 39.66 6.69 -13.89
N VAL A 860 39.91 7.13 -15.12
CA VAL A 860 41.03 8.00 -15.47
C VAL A 860 40.46 9.35 -15.86
N ASP A 861 40.88 10.41 -15.19
CA ASP A 861 40.52 11.79 -15.47
C ASP A 861 41.78 12.56 -15.93
N LEU A 862 41.67 13.30 -17.02
CA LEU A 862 42.70 14.22 -17.49
C LEU A 862 42.06 15.59 -17.65
N SER A 863 42.70 16.61 -17.10
CA SER A 863 42.22 17.98 -17.11
C SER A 863 43.33 18.96 -17.48
N VAL A 864 42.99 19.91 -18.34
CA VAL A 864 43.83 21.05 -18.68
C VAL A 864 42.97 22.30 -18.58
N GLN A 865 43.48 23.31 -17.89
CA GLN A 865 42.83 24.61 -17.82
C GLN A 865 43.87 25.72 -17.88
N TYR A 866 43.44 26.88 -18.35
CA TYR A 866 44.24 28.10 -18.34
C TYR A 866 43.48 29.18 -17.58
N ARG A 867 44.11 29.77 -16.56
CA ARG A 867 43.53 30.86 -15.76
C ARG A 867 44.28 32.17 -15.99
N LEU A 868 43.51 33.25 -16.08
CA LEU A 868 44.00 34.62 -16.00
C LEU A 868 43.88 35.11 -14.56
N LYS A 869 44.87 35.88 -14.11
CA LYS A 869 44.86 36.51 -12.79
C LYS A 869 43.83 37.63 -12.75
N ILE A 870 42.98 37.60 -11.73
CA ILE A 870 42.04 38.69 -11.40
C ILE A 870 42.66 39.57 -10.31
N THR A 871 43.11 38.98 -9.21
CA THR A 871 43.75 39.69 -8.09
C THR A 871 44.78 38.80 -7.38
N GLY A 872 45.60 39.41 -6.51
CA GLY A 872 46.69 38.79 -5.78
C GLY A 872 47.95 38.59 -6.63
N ASP A 873 48.63 37.48 -6.41
CA ASP A 873 49.92 37.17 -7.01
C ASP A 873 49.80 36.19 -8.20
N ASP A 874 50.94 35.73 -8.71
CA ASP A 874 51.01 34.87 -9.88
C ASP A 874 50.51 33.44 -9.66
N ARG A 875 50.15 33.07 -8.44
CA ARG A 875 49.51 31.80 -8.11
C ARG A 875 48.14 31.63 -8.78
N ALA A 876 47.46 32.74 -9.06
CA ALA A 876 46.16 32.76 -9.71
C ALA A 876 46.17 32.47 -11.22
N ARG A 877 47.34 32.48 -11.90
CA ARG A 877 47.43 32.43 -13.37
C ARG A 877 48.23 31.25 -13.91
N GLY A 878 48.00 30.96 -15.19
CA GLY A 878 48.80 30.03 -15.99
C GLY A 878 48.06 28.74 -16.33
N VAL A 879 48.83 27.76 -16.78
CA VAL A 879 48.33 26.42 -17.12
C VAL A 879 48.28 25.58 -15.85
N PHE A 880 47.15 24.91 -15.65
CA PHE A 880 47.00 23.86 -14.66
C PHE A 880 46.65 22.57 -15.41
N PHE A 881 47.38 21.51 -15.09
CA PHE A 881 47.10 20.18 -15.60
C PHE A 881 46.91 19.25 -14.41
N GLY A 882 45.94 18.35 -14.51
CA GLY A 882 45.71 17.31 -13.52
C GLY A 882 45.33 16.02 -14.21
N ALA A 883 46.01 14.95 -13.86
CA ALA A 883 45.68 13.59 -14.25
C ALA A 883 45.45 12.75 -12.99
N VAL A 884 44.34 12.04 -12.92
CA VAL A 884 43.97 11.20 -11.79
C VAL A 884 43.56 9.84 -12.29
N PHE A 885 44.23 8.81 -11.81
CA PHE A 885 43.81 7.42 -11.89
C PHE A 885 43.21 7.04 -10.54
N ALA A 886 41.94 6.64 -10.52
CA ALA A 886 41.26 6.16 -9.32
C ALA A 886 40.89 4.68 -9.49
N TYR A 887 41.41 3.84 -8.61
CA TYR A 887 41.10 2.41 -8.52
C TYR A 887 39.94 2.18 -7.54
#